data_AF-B8Q697-F1
#
_entry.id   AF-B8Q697-F1
#
_cell.length_a   1.000
_cell.length_b   1.000
_cell.length_c   1.000
_cell.angle_alpha   90.00
_cell.angle_beta   90.00
_cell.angle_gamma   90.00
#
_symmetry.space_group_name_H-M   'P 1'
#
loop_
_entity.id
_entity.type
_entity.pdbx_description
1 polymer ?
#
loop_
_entity_poly.entity_id
_entity_poly.type
_entity_poly.pdbx_seq_one_letter_code
_entity_poly.pdbx_strand_id
1 'polypeptide(L)'
;MPATKAKKLKTVKQSENKSVPIYIENTDETNVMELNLYTDINDTFFNEASRLVQFLMESECFFEASRIKRYADIIFNLHRSYVAEVNDNAVMRPQIISAEHKLRLALEFSASSEDALLKLKETLGVAWKESDTSTLREQLVQEKLQEVLIKFEGLADRDTGKTDDAADFGYLAKYKNIILRERDRLASEVIDMEKRLATNRYYSENLEYILRNNEDTLTKMASRAKFSEVERINIESKLRTLMKSLEEQKEVHGKTMNRLEVSNRELGETTRKLNLKTTDFDRQKMQVEKYKSEVNSLNKAMRKHEDDVSELTKNQRNNDEIIKHLRLIEKEKSTEVIQLTSKLKKSVDDQNNASSRLFKINRKVVILNNEIMQHKNNINSLEKEVLNASGRAEDMRRIKDSLQKERDSLRSEIIKLNNFIADLRHDLTLKTNIISSLNLDLNKLNIRLDEAYILKSKAEKERDEMAQEMETLYERIENYQDQLILKYNQLSDLTEKLSDKRRELHKFKKQLEALHSEKTTLQRSLLNTTQDRDNFRILQAETGHQTQQLTTEIGANEVKINSLNLKIEHLNNNIKELQSELKNKQNLVESLRKDLREIREKSEMLAKAISNDEFRFIKMGHELDEMRKERNLVGLQMVRRNDEIVVIKEKLQISHNALDNGTTQYNQRIEDIRLLKKEISILYTERECLKNAIKSTANMRKEIVRLQRALNQERIRIRALTEDAKTPTGVHRWRILKGEDPKKFELLEKLQVLQKRTLKQSIENSNIKSR
;
A
#
# COMPACT_ATOMS: atom_id res chain seq x y z
N MET A 1 -66.37 -40.43 42.76
CA MET A 1 -66.09 -39.30 43.69
C MET A 1 -65.49 -39.86 44.98
N PRO A 2 -64.77 -39.06 45.78
CA PRO A 2 -64.34 -37.67 45.57
C PRO A 2 -62.86 -37.58 45.13
N ALA A 3 -62.27 -36.38 45.13
CA ALA A 3 -60.87 -36.12 44.73
C ALA A 3 -60.18 -35.21 45.75
N THR A 4 -58.83 -35.17 45.77
CA THR A 4 -58.10 -34.04 46.38
C THR A 4 -56.67 -33.84 45.86
N LYS A 5 -56.41 -32.59 45.45
CA LYS A 5 -55.16 -31.79 45.65
C LYS A 5 -53.81 -32.34 45.17
N ALA A 6 -53.50 -31.91 43.95
CA ALA A 6 -52.18 -31.70 43.36
C ALA A 6 -51.06 -31.13 44.27
N LYS A 7 -49.81 -31.39 43.87
CA LYS A 7 -48.69 -30.42 43.90
C LYS A 7 -47.75 -30.68 42.72
N LYS A 8 -47.37 -29.64 41.97
CA LYS A 8 -46.31 -29.73 40.94
C LYS A 8 -44.95 -29.81 41.63
N LEU A 9 -44.12 -30.79 41.24
CA LEU A 9 -42.70 -30.85 41.58
C LEU A 9 -41.85 -30.59 40.34
N LYS A 10 -40.67 -30.01 40.55
CA LYS A 10 -39.79 -29.56 39.46
C LYS A 10 -39.18 -30.76 38.74
N THR A 11 -39.27 -30.79 37.41
CA THR A 11 -38.36 -31.58 36.58
C THR A 11 -36.96 -30.97 36.71
N VAL A 12 -36.07 -31.68 37.41
CA VAL A 12 -34.64 -31.38 37.41
C VAL A 12 -34.13 -31.68 36.00
N LYS A 13 -33.61 -30.67 35.29
CA LYS A 13 -32.84 -30.93 34.08
C LYS A 13 -31.61 -31.75 34.48
N GLN A 14 -31.48 -32.94 33.88
CA GLN A 14 -30.25 -33.71 34.01
C GLN A 14 -29.10 -32.89 33.41
N SER A 15 -27.96 -32.87 34.11
CA SER A 15 -26.70 -32.40 33.56
C SER A 15 -26.21 -33.44 32.54
N GLU A 16 -26.51 -33.22 31.26
CA GLU A 16 -25.83 -33.95 30.20
C GLU A 16 -24.35 -33.60 30.25
N ASN A 17 -23.53 -34.56 30.70
CA ASN A 17 -22.09 -34.46 30.66
C ASN A 17 -21.67 -34.37 29.19
N LYS A 18 -21.39 -33.16 28.69
CA LYS A 18 -20.66 -32.98 27.43
C LYS A 18 -19.34 -33.76 27.56
N SER A 19 -19.20 -34.80 26.76
CA SER A 19 -18.00 -35.62 26.71
C SER A 19 -16.82 -34.76 26.28
N VAL A 20 -15.89 -34.51 27.20
CA VAL A 20 -14.57 -33.99 26.84
C VAL A 20 -13.93 -35.02 25.89
N PRO A 21 -13.52 -34.66 24.67
CA PRO A 21 -12.73 -35.56 23.85
C PRO A 21 -11.41 -35.78 24.60
N ILE A 22 -11.18 -37.02 25.02
CA ILE A 22 -9.87 -37.43 25.52
C ILE A 22 -8.91 -37.24 24.36
N TYR A 23 -8.05 -36.23 24.45
CA TYR A 23 -6.88 -36.13 23.58
C TYR A 23 -5.95 -37.25 24.04
N ILE A 24 -6.03 -38.40 23.37
CA ILE A 24 -5.14 -39.51 23.63
C ILE A 24 -3.76 -39.02 23.22
N GLU A 25 -2.82 -38.98 24.17
CA GLU A 25 -1.40 -38.76 23.89
C GLU A 25 -0.82 -40.02 23.23
N ASN A 26 -1.30 -40.31 22.01
CA ASN A 26 -0.50 -41.02 21.03
C ASN A 26 0.66 -40.10 20.69
N THR A 27 1.77 -40.25 21.41
CA THR A 27 3.07 -39.67 21.05
C THR A 27 3.64 -40.41 19.85
N ASP A 28 2.90 -40.37 18.74
CA ASP A 28 3.45 -40.58 17.41
C ASP A 28 4.35 -39.36 17.15
N GLU A 29 5.59 -39.43 17.64
CA GLU A 29 6.66 -38.45 17.39
C GLU A 29 7.06 -38.47 15.91
N THR A 30 6.12 -38.06 15.06
CA THR A 30 6.35 -37.75 13.65
C THR A 30 7.35 -36.60 13.63
N ASN A 31 8.58 -36.97 13.30
CA ASN A 31 9.72 -36.08 13.33
C ASN A 31 9.41 -34.88 12.42
N VAL A 32 9.66 -33.65 12.89
CA VAL A 32 9.26 -32.42 12.16
C VAL A 32 9.95 -32.31 10.79
N MET A 33 11.04 -33.05 10.58
CA MET A 33 11.73 -33.21 9.29
C MET A 33 11.07 -34.20 8.30
N GLU A 34 10.15 -35.06 8.76
CA GLU A 34 9.46 -36.08 7.96
C GLU A 34 8.07 -35.61 7.49
N LEU A 35 7.55 -34.52 8.07
CA LEU A 35 6.23 -33.97 7.73
C LEU A 35 6.23 -33.37 6.32
N ASN A 36 5.51 -34.00 5.38
CA ASN A 36 5.40 -33.53 4.02
C ASN A 36 4.34 -32.42 3.92
N LEU A 37 4.83 -31.18 3.97
CA LEU A 37 4.06 -29.93 3.86
C LEU A 37 3.22 -29.78 2.57
N TYR A 38 3.22 -30.75 1.65
CA TYR A 38 2.36 -30.78 0.47
C TYR A 38 1.22 -31.82 0.57
N THR A 39 1.42 -32.94 1.26
CA THR A 39 0.42 -34.03 1.36
C THR A 39 -0.30 -34.09 2.71
N ASP A 40 0.35 -33.63 3.78
CA ASP A 40 -0.07 -33.96 5.13
C ASP A 40 -0.96 -32.85 5.72
N ILE A 41 -0.74 -31.60 5.31
CA ILE A 41 -1.56 -30.43 5.65
C ILE A 41 -2.74 -30.31 4.64
N ASN A 42 -3.44 -31.42 4.41
CA ASN A 42 -4.52 -31.50 3.42
C ASN A 42 -5.89 -31.06 4.02
N ASP A 43 -6.96 -31.19 3.23
CA ASP A 43 -8.30 -30.77 3.64
C ASP A 43 -8.81 -31.48 4.91
N THR A 44 -8.38 -32.70 5.24
CA THR A 44 -8.83 -33.36 6.49
C THR A 44 -8.27 -32.63 7.71
N PHE A 45 -6.99 -32.24 7.69
CA PHE A 45 -6.36 -31.44 8.75
C PHE A 45 -7.10 -30.11 8.99
N PHE A 46 -7.45 -29.37 7.92
CA PHE A 46 -8.21 -28.13 8.07
C PHE A 46 -9.66 -28.33 8.51
N ASN A 47 -10.29 -29.44 8.13
CA ASN A 47 -11.62 -29.82 8.62
C ASN A 47 -11.58 -30.20 10.12
N GLU A 48 -10.53 -30.87 10.59
CA GLU A 48 -10.36 -31.19 12.01
C GLU A 48 -10.01 -29.97 12.85
N ALA A 49 -9.14 -29.07 12.36
CA ALA A 49 -8.90 -27.77 12.98
C ALA A 49 -10.20 -26.94 13.07
N SER A 50 -11.05 -26.98 12.04
CA SER A 50 -12.35 -26.31 12.03
C SER A 50 -13.34 -26.93 13.02
N ARG A 51 -13.37 -28.26 13.14
CA ARG A 51 -14.16 -28.98 14.16
C ARG A 51 -13.69 -28.65 15.58
N LEU A 52 -12.39 -28.56 15.81
CA LEU A 52 -11.83 -28.17 17.11
C LEU A 52 -12.22 -26.73 17.49
N VAL A 53 -12.16 -25.79 16.55
CA VAL A 53 -12.67 -24.42 16.74
C VAL A 53 -14.16 -24.41 17.07
N GLN A 54 -14.98 -25.18 16.34
CA GLN A 54 -16.41 -25.30 16.60
C GLN A 54 -16.69 -25.88 18.00
N PHE A 55 -16.03 -26.98 18.38
CA PHE A 55 -16.17 -27.59 19.70
C PHE A 55 -15.80 -26.64 20.85
N LEU A 56 -14.75 -25.83 20.67
CA LEU A 56 -14.34 -24.83 21.66
C LEU A 56 -15.34 -23.65 21.76
N MET A 57 -15.96 -23.22 20.65
CA MET A 57 -17.08 -22.26 20.70
C MET A 57 -18.32 -22.86 21.39
N GLU A 58 -18.64 -24.13 21.11
CA GLU A 58 -19.74 -24.86 21.76
C GLU A 58 -19.45 -25.18 23.24
N SER A 59 -18.21 -24.98 23.70
CA SER A 59 -17.77 -25.14 25.09
C SER A 59 -17.52 -23.80 25.80
N GLU A 60 -17.92 -22.69 25.20
CA GLU A 60 -17.76 -21.31 25.71
C GLU A 60 -16.29 -20.83 25.86
N CYS A 61 -15.32 -21.59 25.35
CA CYS A 61 -13.88 -21.25 25.32
C CYS A 61 -13.55 -20.32 24.13
N PHE A 62 -14.19 -19.14 24.10
CA PHE A 62 -14.16 -18.23 22.95
C PHE A 62 -12.76 -17.67 22.63
N PHE A 63 -11.87 -17.52 23.62
CA PHE A 63 -10.52 -17.00 23.41
C PHE A 63 -9.61 -18.03 22.73
N GLU A 64 -9.67 -19.27 23.21
CA GLU A 64 -8.96 -20.44 22.67
C GLU A 64 -9.43 -20.75 21.25
N ALA A 65 -10.75 -20.79 21.03
CA ALA A 65 -11.36 -20.95 19.71
C ALA A 65 -10.88 -19.86 18.73
N SER A 66 -10.86 -18.59 19.17
CA SER A 66 -10.40 -17.47 18.33
C SER A 66 -8.91 -17.54 18.01
N ARG A 67 -8.07 -18.00 18.95
CA ARG A 67 -6.63 -18.20 18.71
C ARG A 67 -6.37 -19.36 17.75
N ILE A 68 -6.97 -20.52 17.99
CA ILE A 68 -6.80 -21.71 17.15
C ILE A 68 -7.32 -21.45 15.74
N LYS A 69 -8.47 -20.79 15.59
CA LYS A 69 -8.96 -20.34 14.29
C LYS A 69 -7.93 -19.45 13.58
N ARG A 70 -7.39 -18.43 14.26
CA ARG A 70 -6.39 -17.53 13.67
C ARG A 70 -5.11 -18.27 13.23
N TYR A 71 -4.67 -19.29 13.97
CA TYR A 71 -3.54 -20.12 13.56
C TYR A 71 -3.90 -21.00 12.35
N ALA A 72 -5.07 -21.64 12.33
CA ALA A 72 -5.56 -22.42 11.19
C ALA A 72 -5.70 -21.55 9.92
N ASP A 73 -6.30 -20.36 10.02
CA ASP A 73 -6.43 -19.39 8.93
C ASP A 73 -5.04 -18.98 8.38
N ILE A 74 -4.03 -18.79 9.24
CA ILE A 74 -2.66 -18.47 8.82
C ILE A 74 -1.99 -19.67 8.11
N ILE A 75 -2.08 -20.86 8.70
CA ILE A 75 -1.50 -22.09 8.14
C ILE A 75 -2.16 -22.42 6.79
N PHE A 76 -3.48 -22.22 6.64
CA PHE A 76 -4.20 -22.43 5.38
C PHE A 76 -3.68 -21.53 4.25
N ASN A 77 -3.49 -20.24 4.53
CA ASN A 77 -2.97 -19.30 3.52
C ASN A 77 -1.50 -19.58 3.17
N LEU A 78 -0.66 -19.93 4.16
CA LEU A 78 0.73 -20.31 3.92
C LEU A 78 0.84 -21.62 3.13
N HIS A 79 0.08 -22.65 3.51
CA HIS A 79 0.02 -23.93 2.81
C HIS A 79 -0.45 -23.75 1.36
N ARG A 80 -1.51 -22.98 1.13
CA ARG A 80 -2.01 -22.67 -0.22
C ARG A 80 -0.96 -21.97 -1.08
N SER A 81 -0.18 -21.05 -0.51
CA SER A 81 0.92 -20.38 -1.21
C SER A 81 2.05 -21.36 -1.53
N TYR A 82 2.43 -22.21 -0.58
CA TYR A 82 3.46 -23.24 -0.75
C TYR A 82 3.07 -24.27 -1.83
N VAL A 83 1.83 -24.76 -1.81
CA VAL A 83 1.28 -25.68 -2.82
C VAL A 83 1.29 -25.05 -4.21
N ALA A 84 0.98 -23.75 -4.35
CA ALA A 84 1.07 -23.04 -5.62
C ALA A 84 2.52 -22.99 -6.13
N GLU A 85 3.45 -22.49 -5.31
CA GLU A 85 4.89 -22.40 -5.63
C GLU A 85 5.49 -23.77 -5.99
N VAL A 86 5.14 -24.85 -5.26
CA VAL A 86 5.61 -26.21 -5.56
C VAL A 86 5.10 -26.71 -6.90
N ASN A 87 3.83 -26.45 -7.25
CA ASN A 87 3.27 -26.83 -8.55
C ASN A 87 3.89 -26.03 -9.71
N ASP A 88 4.07 -24.72 -9.56
CA ASP A 88 4.72 -23.89 -10.57
C ASP A 88 6.19 -24.29 -10.75
N ASN A 89 6.90 -24.62 -9.67
CA ASN A 89 8.26 -25.16 -9.72
C ASN A 89 8.31 -26.52 -10.46
N ALA A 90 7.32 -27.38 -10.26
CA ALA A 90 7.19 -28.66 -10.96
C ALA A 90 6.91 -28.49 -12.47
N VAL A 91 6.16 -27.44 -12.87
CA VAL A 91 5.92 -27.08 -14.28
C VAL A 91 7.14 -26.42 -14.93
N MET A 92 7.92 -25.65 -14.18
CA MET A 92 9.10 -24.94 -14.68
C MET A 92 10.33 -25.86 -14.84
N ARG A 93 10.51 -26.88 -14.00
CA ARG A 93 11.66 -27.80 -14.08
C ARG A 93 11.83 -28.49 -15.45
N PRO A 94 10.79 -29.09 -16.07
CA PRO A 94 10.89 -29.64 -17.42
C PRO A 94 11.28 -28.60 -18.49
N GLN A 95 10.85 -27.34 -18.31
CA GLN A 95 11.18 -26.25 -19.23
C GLN A 95 12.64 -25.83 -19.12
N ILE A 96 13.17 -25.75 -17.89
CA ILE A 96 14.59 -25.50 -17.60
C ILE A 96 15.44 -26.62 -18.23
N ILE A 97 15.12 -27.89 -17.98
CA ILE A 97 15.84 -29.04 -18.56
C ILE A 97 15.78 -29.02 -20.11
N SER A 98 14.65 -28.63 -20.69
CA SER A 98 14.52 -28.44 -22.15
C SER A 98 15.39 -27.28 -22.67
N ALA A 99 15.51 -26.19 -21.92
CA ALA A 99 16.36 -25.05 -22.26
C ALA A 99 17.86 -25.39 -22.15
N GLU A 100 18.26 -26.08 -21.09
CA GLU A 100 19.63 -26.60 -20.89
C GLU A 100 20.02 -27.56 -22.01
N HIS A 101 19.14 -28.48 -22.42
CA HIS A 101 19.38 -29.38 -23.54
C HIS A 101 19.53 -28.62 -24.88
N LYS A 102 18.73 -27.57 -25.12
CA LYS A 102 18.85 -26.71 -26.31
C LYS A 102 20.15 -25.91 -26.30
N LEU A 103 20.54 -25.36 -25.15
CA LEU A 103 21.80 -24.63 -24.96
C LEU A 103 23.00 -25.55 -25.21
N ARG A 104 22.96 -26.77 -24.68
CA ARG A 104 23.98 -27.80 -24.90
C ARG A 104 24.12 -28.14 -26.39
N LEU A 105 23.03 -28.41 -27.10
CA LEU A 105 23.05 -28.66 -28.55
C LEU A 105 23.59 -27.46 -29.34
N ALA A 106 23.28 -26.22 -28.93
CA ALA A 106 23.82 -25.02 -29.55
C ALA A 106 25.34 -24.88 -29.34
N LEU A 107 25.85 -25.23 -28.16
CA LEU A 107 27.29 -25.24 -27.87
C LEU A 107 28.02 -26.36 -28.64
N GLU A 108 27.46 -27.56 -28.69
CA GLU A 108 28.00 -28.69 -29.46
C GLU A 108 28.01 -28.38 -30.97
N PHE A 109 26.97 -27.70 -31.50
CA PHE A 109 26.94 -27.20 -32.88
C PHE A 109 27.96 -26.08 -33.13
N SER A 110 28.11 -25.15 -32.18
CA SER A 110 29.11 -24.07 -32.28
C SER A 110 30.53 -24.63 -32.35
N ALA A 111 30.89 -25.57 -31.48
CA ALA A 111 32.19 -26.25 -31.48
C ALA A 111 32.43 -26.98 -32.81
N SER A 112 31.43 -27.71 -33.32
CA SER A 112 31.50 -28.37 -34.65
C SER A 112 31.73 -27.37 -35.79
N SER A 113 31.13 -26.18 -35.71
CA SER A 113 31.35 -25.10 -36.70
C SER A 113 32.74 -24.48 -36.62
N GLU A 114 33.32 -24.37 -35.43
CA GLU A 114 34.70 -23.87 -35.21
C GLU A 114 35.72 -24.89 -35.74
N ASP A 115 35.50 -26.18 -35.47
CA ASP A 115 36.28 -27.30 -36.00
C ASP A 115 36.25 -27.36 -37.55
N ALA A 116 35.11 -27.05 -38.16
CA ALA A 116 34.96 -26.93 -39.61
C ALA A 116 35.68 -25.68 -40.17
N LEU A 117 35.61 -24.55 -39.48
CA LEU A 117 36.33 -23.32 -39.85
C LEU A 117 37.84 -23.47 -39.73
N LEU A 118 38.34 -24.24 -38.76
CA LEU A 118 39.77 -24.56 -38.63
C LEU A 118 40.25 -25.42 -39.82
N LYS A 119 39.50 -26.46 -40.20
CA LYS A 119 39.79 -27.29 -41.39
C LYS A 119 39.72 -26.49 -42.70
N LEU A 120 38.80 -25.53 -42.80
CA LEU A 120 38.74 -24.59 -43.93
C LEU A 120 39.93 -23.62 -43.96
N LYS A 121 40.40 -23.13 -42.80
CA LYS A 121 41.64 -22.34 -42.70
C LYS A 121 42.87 -23.14 -43.11
N GLU A 122 42.96 -24.39 -42.68
CA GLU A 122 44.10 -25.26 -42.99
C GLU A 122 44.15 -25.60 -44.49
N THR A 123 43.03 -25.99 -45.09
CA THR A 123 42.94 -26.23 -46.54
C THR A 123 43.19 -24.97 -47.37
N LEU A 124 42.70 -23.80 -46.95
CA LEU A 124 43.04 -22.52 -47.59
C LEU A 124 44.55 -22.22 -47.49
N GLY A 125 45.17 -22.50 -46.34
CA GLY A 125 46.61 -22.34 -46.14
C GLY A 125 47.47 -23.32 -46.94
N VAL A 126 46.96 -24.50 -47.26
CA VAL A 126 47.58 -25.43 -48.23
C VAL A 126 47.45 -24.89 -49.66
N ALA A 127 46.25 -24.43 -50.07
CA ALA A 127 46.02 -23.88 -51.40
C ALA A 127 46.86 -22.61 -51.68
N TRP A 128 47.08 -21.76 -50.67
CA TRP A 128 47.99 -20.61 -50.78
C TRP A 128 49.45 -21.06 -51.02
N LYS A 129 49.94 -22.02 -50.24
CA LYS A 129 51.29 -22.59 -50.45
C LYS A 129 51.43 -23.25 -51.83
N GLU A 130 50.39 -23.93 -52.30
CA GLU A 130 50.40 -24.53 -53.63
C GLU A 130 50.46 -23.46 -54.74
N SER A 131 49.70 -22.37 -54.60
CA SER A 131 49.81 -21.17 -55.45
C SER A 131 51.22 -20.58 -55.46
N ASP A 132 51.83 -20.39 -54.28
CA ASP A 132 53.21 -19.87 -54.15
C ASP A 132 54.24 -20.83 -54.79
N THR A 133 54.05 -22.15 -54.71
CA THR A 133 54.90 -23.10 -55.45
C THR A 133 54.66 -23.08 -56.96
N SER A 134 53.48 -22.65 -57.42
CA SER A 134 53.18 -22.51 -58.85
C SER A 134 53.83 -21.26 -59.44
N THR A 135 53.76 -20.12 -58.74
CA THR A 135 54.43 -18.88 -59.18
C THR A 135 55.95 -19.02 -59.17
N LEU A 136 56.52 -19.72 -58.17
CA LEU A 136 57.95 -20.06 -58.14
C LEU A 136 58.38 -20.95 -59.31
N ARG A 137 57.55 -21.95 -59.69
CA ARG A 137 57.79 -22.78 -60.89
C ARG A 137 57.74 -21.93 -62.17
N GLU A 138 56.83 -20.98 -62.25
CA GLU A 138 56.70 -20.08 -63.41
C GLU A 138 57.94 -19.17 -63.55
N GLN A 139 58.41 -18.57 -62.45
CA GLN A 139 59.65 -17.79 -62.44
C GLN A 139 60.86 -18.62 -62.90
N LEU A 140 61.02 -19.85 -62.39
CA LEU A 140 62.11 -20.76 -62.80
C LEU A 140 62.01 -21.20 -64.27
N VAL A 141 60.83 -21.14 -64.90
CA VAL A 141 60.66 -21.36 -66.34
C VAL A 141 61.02 -20.11 -67.14
N GLN A 142 60.63 -18.92 -66.66
CA GLN A 142 60.98 -17.63 -67.30
C GLN A 142 62.50 -17.38 -67.26
N GLU A 143 63.16 -17.63 -66.13
CA GLU A 143 64.63 -17.53 -65.99
C GLU A 143 65.35 -18.46 -66.98
N LYS A 144 64.90 -19.72 -67.12
CA LYS A 144 65.47 -20.67 -68.09
C LYS A 144 65.22 -20.25 -69.54
N LEU A 145 64.07 -19.65 -69.84
CA LEU A 145 63.80 -19.11 -71.17
C LEU A 145 64.77 -17.96 -71.51
N GLN A 146 65.04 -17.09 -70.53
CA GLN A 146 66.00 -15.99 -70.65
C GLN A 146 67.44 -16.50 -70.78
N GLU A 147 67.82 -17.55 -70.04
CA GLU A 147 69.11 -18.23 -70.16
C GLU A 147 69.32 -18.89 -71.54
N VAL A 148 68.24 -19.37 -72.17
CA VAL A 148 68.26 -19.91 -73.54
C VAL A 148 68.40 -18.79 -74.58
N LEU A 149 67.71 -17.66 -74.42
CA LEU A 149 67.83 -16.52 -75.34
C LEU A 149 69.26 -15.97 -75.40
N ILE A 150 69.92 -15.82 -74.24
CA ILE A 150 71.34 -15.39 -74.15
C ILE A 150 72.27 -16.38 -74.89
N LYS A 151 71.95 -17.68 -74.90
CA LYS A 151 72.74 -18.70 -75.62
C LYS A 151 72.51 -18.68 -77.13
N PHE A 152 71.41 -18.12 -77.63
CA PHE A 152 71.17 -17.95 -79.07
C PHE A 152 71.87 -16.73 -79.66
N GLU A 153 72.01 -15.62 -78.92
CA GLU A 153 72.77 -14.46 -79.39
C GLU A 153 74.27 -14.79 -79.61
N GLY A 154 74.84 -15.69 -78.80
CA GLY A 154 76.24 -16.14 -78.92
C GLY A 154 76.54 -17.10 -80.08
N LEU A 155 75.55 -17.47 -80.92
CA LEU A 155 75.71 -18.44 -82.01
C LEU A 155 75.56 -17.84 -83.42
N ALA A 156 75.41 -16.52 -83.54
CA ALA A 156 75.22 -15.83 -84.83
C ALA A 156 76.52 -15.62 -85.63
N ASP A 157 77.70 -15.94 -85.09
CA ASP A 157 79.00 -15.53 -85.62
C ASP A 157 80.01 -16.70 -85.71
N ARG A 158 79.81 -17.61 -86.69
CA ARG A 158 80.88 -18.47 -87.22
C ARG A 158 80.55 -19.19 -88.53
N ASP A 159 81.44 -18.98 -89.51
CA ASP A 159 81.89 -19.85 -90.63
C ASP A 159 80.91 -20.84 -91.28
N THR A 160 80.64 -20.77 -92.60
CA THR A 160 81.53 -20.72 -93.79
C THR A 160 82.38 -21.98 -94.03
N GLY A 161 82.28 -22.57 -95.22
CA GLY A 161 83.06 -23.76 -95.63
C GLY A 161 82.38 -24.57 -96.75
N LYS A 162 83.16 -25.12 -97.68
CA LYS A 162 82.74 -26.01 -98.78
C LYS A 162 83.64 -27.26 -98.80
N THR A 163 83.15 -28.40 -99.33
CA THR A 163 83.69 -29.06 -100.56
C THR A 163 83.05 -30.43 -100.85
N ASP A 164 82.80 -30.66 -102.14
CA ASP A 164 82.89 -31.87 -102.97
C ASP A 164 82.14 -33.18 -102.62
N ASP A 165 81.24 -33.56 -103.55
CA ASP A 165 80.52 -34.85 -103.62
C ASP A 165 81.36 -35.96 -104.28
N ALA A 166 81.41 -37.16 -103.68
CA ALA A 166 81.86 -38.39 -104.38
C ALA A 166 81.49 -39.73 -103.70
N ALA A 167 81.33 -39.78 -102.37
CA ALA A 167 81.43 -41.04 -101.60
C ALA A 167 80.09 -41.75 -101.25
N ASP A 168 78.95 -41.07 -101.39
CA ASP A 168 77.74 -41.40 -100.61
C ASP A 168 76.96 -42.65 -101.04
N PHE A 169 77.13 -43.11 -102.28
CA PHE A 169 76.19 -44.07 -102.89
C PHE A 169 76.12 -45.44 -102.17
N GLY A 170 77.17 -45.82 -101.43
CA GLY A 170 77.20 -47.05 -100.63
C GLY A 170 76.40 -46.99 -99.31
N TYR A 171 76.18 -45.81 -98.75
CA TYR A 171 75.50 -45.64 -97.46
C TYR A 171 73.98 -45.62 -97.60
N LEU A 172 73.48 -45.03 -98.70
CA LEU A 172 72.05 -44.79 -98.95
C LEU A 172 71.18 -46.06 -98.84
N ALA A 173 71.70 -47.21 -99.28
CA ALA A 173 71.01 -48.50 -99.21
C ALA A 173 70.80 -49.03 -97.78
N LYS A 174 71.69 -48.69 -96.83
CA LYS A 174 71.52 -49.06 -95.41
C LYS A 174 70.47 -48.17 -94.75
N TYR A 175 70.52 -46.85 -94.99
CA TYR A 175 69.53 -45.90 -94.48
C TYR A 175 68.09 -46.28 -94.92
N LYS A 176 67.88 -46.68 -96.18
CA LYS A 176 66.56 -47.11 -96.67
C LYS A 176 65.94 -48.24 -95.82
N ASN A 177 66.72 -49.22 -95.39
CA ASN A 177 66.22 -50.35 -94.58
C ASN A 177 65.98 -49.98 -93.10
N ILE A 178 66.68 -48.97 -92.58
CA ILE A 178 66.42 -48.41 -91.24
C ILE A 178 65.09 -47.64 -91.28
N ILE A 179 64.95 -46.72 -92.25
CA ILE A 179 63.75 -45.90 -92.46
C ILE A 179 62.48 -46.75 -92.63
N LEU A 180 62.55 -47.88 -93.34
CA LEU A 180 61.41 -48.79 -93.48
C LEU A 180 60.99 -49.46 -92.16
N ARG A 181 61.95 -49.83 -91.29
CA ARG A 181 61.64 -50.37 -89.95
C ARG A 181 61.10 -49.29 -89.01
N GLU A 182 61.62 -48.07 -89.09
CA GLU A 182 61.09 -46.94 -88.33
C GLU A 182 59.68 -46.56 -88.79
N ARG A 183 59.39 -46.57 -90.09
CA ARG A 183 58.02 -46.42 -90.62
C ARG A 183 57.06 -47.43 -90.00
N ASP A 184 57.41 -48.71 -89.99
CA ASP A 184 56.51 -49.78 -89.52
C ASP A 184 56.34 -49.76 -88.00
N ARG A 185 57.38 -49.37 -87.27
CA ARG A 185 57.30 -49.06 -85.84
C ARG A 185 56.40 -47.86 -85.56
N LEU A 186 56.61 -46.73 -86.25
CA LEU A 186 55.82 -45.51 -86.08
C LEU A 186 54.35 -45.73 -86.46
N ALA A 187 54.07 -46.51 -87.50
CA ALA A 187 52.70 -46.91 -87.84
C ALA A 187 52.04 -47.71 -86.71
N SER A 188 52.79 -48.60 -86.05
CA SER A 188 52.30 -49.36 -84.89
C SER A 188 52.06 -48.45 -83.68
N GLU A 189 52.97 -47.52 -83.40
CA GLU A 189 52.83 -46.53 -82.32
C GLU A 189 51.67 -45.56 -82.57
N VAL A 190 51.42 -45.15 -83.82
CA VAL A 190 50.24 -44.37 -84.23
C VAL A 190 48.95 -45.15 -83.96
N ILE A 191 48.85 -46.42 -84.39
CA ILE A 191 47.67 -47.26 -84.17
C ILE A 191 47.34 -47.42 -82.67
N ASP A 192 48.34 -47.56 -81.80
CA ASP A 192 48.12 -47.64 -80.36
C ASP A 192 47.78 -46.28 -79.72
N MET A 193 48.28 -45.17 -80.27
CA MET A 193 47.86 -43.82 -79.87
C MET A 193 46.43 -43.51 -80.34
N GLU A 194 46.01 -43.97 -81.51
CA GLU A 194 44.62 -43.87 -81.98
C GLU A 194 43.65 -44.65 -81.07
N LYS A 195 44.00 -45.89 -80.67
CA LYS A 195 43.23 -46.66 -79.67
C LYS A 195 43.09 -45.91 -78.35
N ARG A 196 44.21 -45.37 -77.82
CA ARG A 196 44.19 -44.56 -76.58
C ARG A 196 43.32 -43.32 -76.71
N LEU A 197 43.41 -42.61 -77.83
CA LEU A 197 42.61 -41.42 -78.13
C LEU A 197 41.11 -41.76 -78.23
N ALA A 198 40.76 -42.90 -78.84
CA ALA A 198 39.38 -43.41 -78.85
C ALA A 198 38.87 -43.74 -77.45
N THR A 199 39.66 -44.41 -76.60
CA THR A 199 39.25 -44.68 -75.20
C THR A 199 39.11 -43.41 -74.37
N ASN A 200 39.93 -42.38 -74.64
CA ASN A 200 39.86 -41.10 -73.95
C ASN A 200 38.61 -40.30 -74.39
N ARG A 201 38.28 -40.27 -75.70
CA ARG A 201 37.02 -39.71 -76.20
C ARG A 201 35.80 -40.33 -75.52
N TYR A 202 35.73 -41.66 -75.47
CA TYR A 202 34.63 -42.36 -74.79
C TYR A 202 34.54 -42.02 -73.29
N TYR A 203 35.68 -41.84 -72.61
CA TYR A 203 35.70 -41.39 -71.22
C TYR A 203 35.21 -39.93 -71.07
N SER A 204 35.61 -39.03 -71.98
CA SER A 204 35.14 -37.64 -72.02
C SER A 204 33.63 -37.55 -72.27
N GLU A 205 33.10 -38.29 -73.25
CA GLU A 205 31.67 -38.33 -73.56
C GLU A 205 30.84 -38.83 -72.36
N ASN A 206 31.33 -39.84 -71.63
CA ASN A 206 30.69 -40.30 -70.39
C ASN A 206 30.75 -39.26 -69.26
N LEU A 207 31.86 -38.53 -69.12
CA LEU A 207 31.97 -37.44 -68.14
C LEU A 207 31.03 -36.28 -68.49
N GLU A 208 30.96 -35.87 -69.76
CA GLU A 208 30.03 -34.85 -70.24
C GLU A 208 28.56 -35.25 -70.01
N TYR A 209 28.21 -36.53 -70.23
CA TYR A 209 26.88 -37.05 -69.92
C TYR A 209 26.57 -36.96 -68.40
N ILE A 210 27.51 -37.36 -67.54
CA ILE A 210 27.35 -37.28 -66.08
C ILE A 210 27.25 -35.83 -65.61
N LEU A 211 28.10 -34.93 -66.12
CA LEU A 211 28.07 -33.50 -65.83
C LEU A 211 26.73 -32.89 -66.22
N ARG A 212 26.25 -33.15 -67.44
CA ARG A 212 24.98 -32.62 -67.94
C ARG A 212 23.77 -33.14 -67.14
N ASN A 213 23.78 -34.41 -66.73
CA ASN A 213 22.76 -34.94 -65.82
C ASN A 213 22.83 -34.26 -64.44
N ASN A 214 24.03 -34.00 -63.91
CA ASN A 214 24.21 -33.28 -62.65
C ASN A 214 23.72 -31.83 -62.75
N GLU A 215 24.02 -31.11 -63.83
CA GLU A 215 23.47 -29.77 -64.13
C GLU A 215 21.93 -29.76 -64.17
N ASP A 216 21.34 -30.77 -64.79
CA ASP A 216 19.90 -30.97 -64.84
C ASP A 216 19.30 -31.18 -63.43
N THR A 217 19.97 -31.95 -62.57
CA THR A 217 19.54 -32.13 -61.17
C THR A 217 19.75 -30.87 -60.32
N LEU A 218 20.85 -30.15 -60.50
CA LEU A 218 21.12 -28.86 -59.85
C LEU A 218 20.07 -27.82 -60.24
N THR A 219 19.66 -27.77 -61.51
CA THR A 219 18.60 -26.88 -62.00
C THR A 219 17.23 -27.23 -61.38
N LYS A 220 16.93 -28.53 -61.25
CA LYS A 220 15.73 -29.04 -60.56
C LYS A 220 15.75 -28.77 -59.05
N MET A 221 16.92 -28.77 -58.41
CA MET A 221 17.08 -28.42 -56.99
C MET A 221 17.01 -26.90 -56.77
N ALA A 222 17.62 -26.09 -57.64
CA ALA A 222 17.59 -24.63 -57.55
C ALA A 222 16.18 -24.05 -57.77
N SER A 223 15.38 -24.67 -58.66
CA SER A 223 13.97 -24.30 -58.84
C SER A 223 13.10 -24.69 -57.63
N ARG A 224 13.31 -25.87 -57.03
CA ARG A 224 12.69 -26.26 -55.75
C ARG A 224 13.07 -25.31 -54.60
N ALA A 225 14.34 -24.93 -54.49
CA ALA A 225 14.81 -23.99 -53.48
C ALA A 225 14.15 -22.61 -53.64
N LYS A 226 14.06 -22.09 -54.88
CA LYS A 226 13.34 -20.83 -55.17
C LYS A 226 11.85 -20.90 -54.82
N PHE A 227 11.19 -22.03 -55.09
CA PHE A 227 9.78 -22.24 -54.72
C PHE A 227 9.60 -22.23 -53.18
N SER A 228 10.44 -22.99 -52.46
CA SER A 228 10.40 -23.04 -51.00
C SER A 228 10.70 -21.68 -50.35
N GLU A 229 11.61 -20.88 -50.92
CA GLU A 229 11.88 -19.51 -50.46
C GLU A 229 10.68 -18.57 -50.66
N VAL A 230 9.95 -18.70 -51.78
CA VAL A 230 8.70 -17.94 -52.01
C VAL A 230 7.60 -18.38 -51.04
N GLU A 231 7.49 -19.66 -50.70
CA GLU A 231 6.59 -20.13 -49.64
C GLU A 231 7.01 -19.60 -48.26
N ARG A 232 8.32 -19.62 -47.95
CA ARG A 232 8.89 -19.08 -46.70
C ARG A 232 8.53 -17.60 -46.54
N ILE A 233 8.74 -16.78 -47.57
CA ILE A 233 8.39 -15.35 -47.59
C ILE A 233 6.86 -15.14 -47.42
N ASN A 234 6.03 -15.99 -48.03
CA ASN A 234 4.58 -15.94 -47.89
C ASN A 234 4.07 -16.39 -46.50
N ILE A 235 4.80 -17.27 -45.81
CA ILE A 235 4.52 -17.63 -44.41
C ILE A 235 4.98 -16.49 -43.49
N GLU A 236 6.16 -15.92 -43.74
CA GLU A 236 6.74 -14.81 -42.97
C GLU A 236 5.89 -13.52 -43.09
N SER A 237 5.27 -13.25 -44.24
CA SER A 237 4.33 -12.14 -44.40
C SER A 237 3.02 -12.36 -43.65
N LYS A 238 2.45 -13.58 -43.67
CA LYS A 238 1.28 -13.97 -42.86
C LYS A 238 1.56 -13.93 -41.35
N LEU A 239 2.75 -14.34 -40.92
CA LEU A 239 3.17 -14.20 -39.52
C LEU A 239 3.29 -12.73 -39.13
N ARG A 240 3.89 -11.87 -39.98
CA ARG A 240 3.94 -10.42 -39.73
C ARG A 240 2.56 -9.78 -39.60
N THR A 241 1.59 -10.12 -40.46
CA THR A 241 0.22 -9.57 -40.35
C THR A 241 -0.51 -10.09 -39.12
N LEU A 242 -0.34 -11.38 -38.76
CA LEU A 242 -0.92 -11.95 -37.54
C LEU A 242 -0.33 -11.32 -36.27
N MET A 243 1.00 -11.14 -36.21
CA MET A 243 1.68 -10.45 -35.11
C MET A 243 1.20 -9.00 -34.96
N LYS A 244 1.04 -8.26 -36.07
CA LYS A 244 0.49 -6.90 -36.04
C LYS A 244 -0.93 -6.87 -35.50
N SER A 245 -1.79 -7.80 -35.93
CA SER A 245 -3.17 -7.91 -35.43
C SER A 245 -3.24 -8.30 -33.96
N LEU A 246 -2.33 -9.17 -33.48
CA LEU A 246 -2.23 -9.52 -32.05
C LEU A 246 -1.78 -8.34 -31.19
N GLU A 247 -0.82 -7.54 -31.66
CA GLU A 247 -0.37 -6.35 -30.92
C GLU A 247 -1.43 -5.24 -30.94
N GLU A 248 -2.15 -5.03 -32.05
CA GLU A 248 -3.33 -4.15 -32.11
C GLU A 248 -4.43 -4.61 -31.15
N GLN A 249 -4.73 -5.92 -31.07
CA GLN A 249 -5.66 -6.45 -30.08
C GLN A 249 -5.16 -6.24 -28.64
N LYS A 250 -3.87 -6.45 -28.37
CA LYS A 250 -3.25 -6.24 -27.06
C LYS A 250 -3.31 -4.77 -26.63
N GLU A 251 -3.10 -3.84 -27.55
CA GLU A 251 -3.27 -2.40 -27.29
C GLU A 251 -4.75 -2.04 -27.00
N VAL A 252 -5.71 -2.62 -27.75
CA VAL A 252 -7.15 -2.44 -27.49
C VAL A 252 -7.55 -3.01 -26.14
N HIS A 253 -7.03 -4.18 -25.74
CA HIS A 253 -7.26 -4.78 -24.42
C HIS A 253 -6.62 -3.97 -23.29
N GLY A 254 -5.43 -3.40 -23.48
CA GLY A 254 -4.85 -2.44 -22.54
C GLY A 254 -5.73 -1.19 -22.39
N LYS A 255 -6.26 -0.67 -23.51
CA LYS A 255 -7.19 0.47 -23.54
C LYS A 255 -8.56 0.16 -22.94
N THR A 256 -9.04 -1.09 -22.91
CA THR A 256 -10.26 -1.47 -22.15
C THR A 256 -9.96 -1.70 -20.68
N MET A 257 -8.85 -2.36 -20.34
CA MET A 257 -8.42 -2.58 -18.95
C MET A 257 -8.22 -1.26 -18.19
N ASN A 258 -7.52 -0.28 -18.80
CA ASN A 258 -7.34 1.04 -18.19
C ASN A 258 -8.68 1.78 -17.96
N ARG A 259 -9.67 1.60 -18.84
CA ARG A 259 -11.03 2.16 -18.66
C ARG A 259 -11.80 1.46 -17.54
N LEU A 260 -11.67 0.14 -17.42
CA LEU A 260 -12.24 -0.63 -16.31
C LEU A 260 -11.59 -0.26 -14.97
N GLU A 261 -10.28 -0.02 -14.94
CA GLU A 261 -9.60 0.48 -13.73
C GLU A 261 -10.09 1.87 -13.30
N VAL A 262 -10.22 2.82 -14.23
CA VAL A 262 -10.77 4.15 -13.92
C VAL A 262 -12.20 4.03 -13.40
N SER A 263 -13.06 3.27 -14.08
CA SER A 263 -14.45 3.07 -13.65
C SER A 263 -14.54 2.34 -12.30
N ASN A 264 -13.66 1.38 -12.01
CA ASN A 264 -13.58 0.72 -10.70
C ASN A 264 -13.11 1.68 -9.58
N ARG A 265 -12.23 2.64 -9.89
CA ARG A 265 -11.83 3.69 -8.93
C ARG A 265 -12.99 4.65 -8.66
N GLU A 266 -13.75 5.03 -9.69
CA GLU A 266 -14.98 5.85 -9.57
C GLU A 266 -16.10 5.11 -8.80
N LEU A 267 -16.28 3.81 -9.04
CA LEU A 267 -17.18 2.95 -8.26
C LEU A 267 -16.73 2.82 -6.80
N GLY A 268 -15.43 2.69 -6.55
CA GLY A 268 -14.86 2.72 -5.20
C GLY A 268 -15.10 4.05 -4.48
N GLU A 269 -14.94 5.17 -5.17
CA GLU A 269 -15.24 6.50 -4.62
C GLU A 269 -16.73 6.74 -4.37
N THR A 270 -17.59 6.38 -5.31
CA THR A 270 -19.05 6.52 -5.14
C THR A 270 -19.57 5.60 -4.04
N THR A 271 -19.03 4.39 -3.89
CA THR A 271 -19.30 3.50 -2.74
C THR A 271 -18.85 4.13 -1.42
N ARG A 272 -17.67 4.76 -1.35
CA ARG A 272 -17.22 5.50 -0.15
C ARG A 272 -18.14 6.68 0.17
N LYS A 273 -18.53 7.47 -0.84
CA LYS A 273 -19.45 8.63 -0.71
C LYS A 273 -20.85 8.17 -0.25
N LEU A 274 -21.34 7.04 -0.77
CA LEU A 274 -22.58 6.40 -0.35
C LEU A 274 -22.51 5.93 1.11
N ASN A 275 -21.46 5.19 1.49
CA ASN A 275 -21.29 4.71 2.86
C ASN A 275 -21.23 5.86 3.88
N LEU A 276 -20.54 6.96 3.55
CA LEU A 276 -20.57 8.19 4.37
C LEU A 276 -22.00 8.72 4.51
N LYS A 277 -22.77 8.82 3.42
CA LYS A 277 -24.17 9.26 3.45
C LYS A 277 -25.10 8.32 4.22
N THR A 278 -24.86 7.01 4.20
CA THR A 278 -25.55 6.05 5.06
C THR A 278 -25.24 6.33 6.55
N THR A 279 -23.98 6.57 6.91
CA THR A 279 -23.62 6.90 8.30
C THR A 279 -24.15 8.27 8.76
N ASP A 280 -24.25 9.26 7.86
CA ASP A 280 -24.93 10.53 8.12
C ASP A 280 -26.44 10.30 8.36
N PHE A 281 -27.07 9.48 7.52
CA PHE A 281 -28.49 9.15 7.62
C PHE A 281 -28.82 8.41 8.93
N ASP A 282 -28.02 7.40 9.32
CA ASP A 282 -28.23 6.70 10.60
C ASP A 282 -27.99 7.62 11.81
N ARG A 283 -27.05 8.57 11.73
CA ARG A 283 -26.89 9.63 12.76
C ARG A 283 -28.12 10.53 12.84
N GLN A 284 -28.64 11.00 11.71
CA GLN A 284 -29.87 11.81 11.65
C GLN A 284 -31.09 11.04 12.18
N LYS A 285 -31.23 9.77 11.80
CA LYS A 285 -32.28 8.85 12.28
C LYS A 285 -32.21 8.67 13.80
N MET A 286 -31.02 8.44 14.37
CA MET A 286 -30.83 8.39 15.82
C MET A 286 -31.16 9.73 16.51
N GLN A 287 -30.90 10.86 15.86
CA GLN A 287 -31.27 12.18 16.38
C GLN A 287 -32.78 12.44 16.30
N VAL A 288 -33.46 11.97 15.24
CA VAL A 288 -34.93 12.00 15.11
C VAL A 288 -35.60 11.11 16.17
N GLU A 289 -35.08 9.91 16.46
CA GLU A 289 -35.62 9.09 17.55
C GLU A 289 -35.40 9.73 18.93
N LYS A 290 -34.28 10.42 19.16
CA LYS A 290 -34.09 11.25 20.37
C LYS A 290 -35.16 12.34 20.46
N TYR A 291 -35.36 13.14 19.41
CA TYR A 291 -36.38 14.19 19.42
C TYR A 291 -37.80 13.64 19.55
N LYS A 292 -38.13 12.47 18.97
CA LYS A 292 -39.40 11.77 19.24
C LYS A 292 -39.54 11.40 20.71
N SER A 293 -38.48 10.89 21.35
CA SER A 293 -38.52 10.52 22.77
C SER A 293 -38.69 11.75 23.69
N GLU A 294 -38.08 12.88 23.32
CA GLU A 294 -38.18 14.17 24.00
C GLU A 294 -39.56 14.82 23.81
N VAL A 295 -40.08 14.86 22.59
CA VAL A 295 -41.47 15.28 22.31
C VAL A 295 -42.47 14.39 23.07
N ASN A 296 -42.23 13.08 23.17
CA ASN A 296 -43.07 12.18 23.96
C ASN A 296 -42.94 12.39 25.49
N SER A 297 -41.83 12.93 26.00
CA SER A 297 -41.72 13.30 27.42
C SER A 297 -42.37 14.66 27.69
N LEU A 298 -42.19 15.64 26.80
CA LEU A 298 -42.84 16.95 26.84
C LEU A 298 -44.36 16.82 26.72
N ASN A 299 -44.88 15.99 25.82
CA ASN A 299 -46.33 15.71 25.72
C ASN A 299 -46.91 15.07 26.99
N LYS A 300 -46.12 14.28 27.74
CA LYS A 300 -46.53 13.77 29.06
C LYS A 300 -46.50 14.85 30.15
N ALA A 301 -45.57 15.81 30.06
CA ALA A 301 -45.52 16.97 30.95
C ALA A 301 -46.68 17.95 30.67
N MET A 302 -46.96 18.26 29.39
CA MET A 302 -48.10 19.10 29.01
C MET A 302 -49.41 18.50 29.51
N ARG A 303 -49.66 17.20 29.35
CA ARG A 303 -50.88 16.57 29.87
C ARG A 303 -51.03 16.72 31.38
N LYS A 304 -49.95 16.57 32.14
CA LYS A 304 -49.99 16.87 33.59
C LYS A 304 -50.37 18.32 33.85
N HIS A 305 -49.82 19.27 33.11
CA HIS A 305 -50.17 20.68 33.26
C HIS A 305 -51.59 21.02 32.75
N GLU A 306 -52.14 20.27 31.79
CA GLU A 306 -53.54 20.33 31.39
C GLU A 306 -54.46 19.80 32.50
N ASP A 307 -54.06 18.71 33.18
CA ASP A 307 -54.74 18.18 34.38
C ASP A 307 -54.64 19.18 35.56
N ASP A 308 -53.44 19.70 35.86
CA ASP A 308 -53.17 20.71 36.90
C ASP A 308 -54.03 21.97 36.68
N VAL A 309 -54.09 22.48 35.44
CA VAL A 309 -54.91 23.64 35.05
C VAL A 309 -56.40 23.31 35.10
N SER A 310 -56.81 22.07 34.83
CA SER A 310 -58.20 21.63 34.98
C SER A 310 -58.63 21.60 36.47
N GLU A 311 -57.74 21.22 37.37
CA GLU A 311 -57.98 21.30 38.82
C GLU A 311 -57.95 22.75 39.33
N LEU A 312 -56.97 23.56 38.91
CA LEU A 312 -56.90 24.98 39.27
C LEU A 312 -58.11 25.77 38.75
N THR A 313 -58.60 25.52 37.54
CA THR A 313 -59.81 26.18 37.01
C THR A 313 -61.10 25.69 37.68
N LYS A 314 -61.14 24.47 38.21
CA LYS A 314 -62.22 24.01 39.10
C LYS A 314 -62.18 24.76 40.43
N ASN A 315 -61.01 24.92 41.04
CA ASN A 315 -60.84 25.69 42.27
C ASN A 315 -61.13 27.19 42.07
N GLN A 316 -60.76 27.76 40.91
CA GLN A 316 -61.13 29.11 40.50
C GLN A 316 -62.66 29.29 40.47
N ARG A 317 -63.41 28.34 39.89
CA ARG A 317 -64.90 28.40 39.86
C ARG A 317 -65.51 28.37 41.26
N ASN A 318 -65.01 27.51 42.14
CA ASN A 318 -65.45 27.47 43.54
C ASN A 318 -65.21 28.83 44.24
N ASN A 319 -64.03 29.44 44.01
CA ASN A 319 -63.72 30.77 44.54
C ASN A 319 -64.60 31.87 43.92
N ASP A 320 -64.90 31.81 42.62
CA ASP A 320 -65.83 32.74 41.95
C ASP A 320 -67.27 32.60 42.48
N GLU A 321 -67.69 31.42 42.92
CA GLU A 321 -68.98 31.20 43.58
C GLU A 321 -69.01 31.80 45.00
N ILE A 322 -67.93 31.66 45.77
CA ILE A 322 -67.76 32.35 47.06
C ILE A 322 -67.75 33.89 46.84
N ILE A 323 -67.05 34.39 45.82
CA ILE A 323 -67.02 35.81 45.48
C ILE A 323 -68.40 36.31 45.02
N LYS A 324 -69.19 35.51 44.29
CA LYS A 324 -70.59 35.85 43.96
C LYS A 324 -71.46 35.98 45.22
N HIS A 325 -71.31 35.09 46.20
CA HIS A 325 -72.00 35.20 47.49
C HIS A 325 -71.62 36.49 48.24
N LEU A 326 -70.32 36.79 48.36
CA LEU A 326 -69.84 38.02 49.00
C LEU A 326 -70.32 39.28 48.27
N ARG A 327 -70.31 39.28 46.93
CA ARG A 327 -70.85 40.38 46.11
C ARG A 327 -72.36 40.54 46.21
N LEU A 328 -73.12 39.50 46.58
CA LEU A 328 -74.56 39.63 46.83
C LEU A 328 -74.80 40.49 48.08
N ILE A 329 -74.08 40.19 49.16
CA ILE A 329 -74.09 40.93 50.44
C ILE A 329 -73.62 42.38 50.22
N GLU A 330 -72.54 42.58 49.47
CA GLU A 330 -72.05 43.91 49.08
C GLU A 330 -73.10 44.69 48.25
N LYS A 331 -73.82 44.01 47.34
CA LYS A 331 -74.82 44.65 46.49
C LYS A 331 -76.05 45.09 47.29
N GLU A 332 -76.51 44.31 48.25
CA GLU A 332 -77.56 44.70 49.21
C GLU A 332 -77.17 45.98 49.97
N LYS A 333 -75.93 46.05 50.49
CA LYS A 333 -75.38 47.27 51.10
C LYS A 333 -75.27 48.44 50.11
N SER A 334 -74.90 48.19 48.86
CA SER A 334 -74.82 49.24 47.82
C SER A 334 -76.20 49.83 47.47
N THR A 335 -77.28 49.03 47.56
CA THR A 335 -78.63 49.53 47.27
C THR A 335 -79.17 50.50 48.31
N GLU A 336 -78.70 50.45 49.56
CA GLU A 336 -78.96 51.50 50.56
C GLU A 336 -78.31 52.84 50.15
N VAL A 337 -77.13 52.80 49.52
CA VAL A 337 -76.36 54.00 49.12
C VAL A 337 -76.88 54.63 47.81
N ILE A 338 -77.30 53.83 46.83
CA ILE A 338 -77.76 54.34 45.52
C ILE A 338 -79.09 55.11 45.62
N GLN A 339 -79.94 54.78 46.60
CA GLN A 339 -81.16 55.57 46.90
C GLN A 339 -80.85 57.00 47.35
N LEU A 340 -79.66 57.26 47.91
CA LEU A 340 -79.23 58.59 48.32
C LEU A 340 -78.65 59.41 47.16
N THR A 341 -77.92 58.77 46.23
CA THR A 341 -77.20 59.46 45.13
C THR A 341 -78.07 59.74 43.89
N SER A 342 -79.10 58.94 43.62
CA SER A 342 -79.98 59.13 42.44
C SER A 342 -80.67 60.50 42.38
N LYS A 343 -80.81 61.18 43.52
CA LYS A 343 -81.40 62.53 43.64
C LYS A 343 -80.56 63.64 42.99
N LEU A 344 -79.29 63.38 42.63
CA LEU A 344 -78.33 64.42 42.23
C LEU A 344 -78.09 64.56 40.71
N LYS A 345 -78.16 63.48 39.91
CA LYS A 345 -77.63 63.48 38.52
C LYS A 345 -78.54 64.18 37.46
N LYS A 346 -79.71 64.68 37.82
CA LYS A 346 -80.78 65.09 36.89
C LYS A 346 -80.55 66.40 36.08
N SER A 347 -79.30 66.84 35.87
CA SER A 347 -78.97 68.26 35.67
C SER A 347 -77.87 68.62 34.65
N VAL A 348 -77.39 67.72 33.78
CA VAL A 348 -76.11 67.95 33.05
C VAL A 348 -76.11 67.72 31.53
N ASP A 349 -76.68 66.64 30.99
CA ASP A 349 -76.17 66.04 29.74
C ASP A 349 -76.77 66.58 28.40
N ASP A 350 -77.49 67.71 28.38
CA ASP A 350 -78.36 68.14 27.25
C ASP A 350 -77.67 68.77 25.99
N GLN A 351 -76.33 68.83 25.88
CA GLN A 351 -75.70 69.89 25.05
C GLN A 351 -75.01 69.55 23.70
N ASN A 352 -74.29 68.41 23.52
CA ASN A 352 -73.21 68.34 22.50
C ASN A 352 -73.47 67.48 21.25
N ASN A 353 -74.18 68.02 20.25
CA ASN A 353 -74.47 67.33 18.96
C ASN A 353 -73.70 67.89 17.71
N ALA A 354 -73.31 66.97 16.80
CA ALA A 354 -73.10 67.11 15.32
C ALA A 354 -71.87 67.84 14.66
N SER A 355 -71.22 67.17 13.67
CA SER A 355 -70.65 67.76 12.41
C SER A 355 -70.19 66.71 11.34
N SER A 356 -69.82 67.13 10.09
CA SER A 356 -69.74 66.31 8.82
C SER A 356 -68.30 66.02 8.27
N ARG A 357 -67.94 65.07 7.34
CA ARG A 357 -68.51 64.27 6.19
C ARG A 357 -68.46 64.97 4.79
N LEU A 358 -68.25 64.38 3.59
CA LEU A 358 -67.61 63.12 3.05
C LEU A 358 -67.66 63.12 1.47
N PHE A 359 -66.66 62.64 0.66
CA PHE A 359 -66.78 62.53 -0.84
C PHE A 359 -65.63 61.87 -1.71
N LYS A 360 -65.99 61.38 -2.94
CA LYS A 360 -65.28 61.34 -4.29
C LYS A 360 -64.40 60.14 -4.74
N ILE A 361 -64.50 59.78 -6.06
CA ILE A 361 -63.72 58.75 -6.85
C ILE A 361 -64.05 58.80 -8.40
N ASN A 362 -63.41 57.97 -9.28
CA ASN A 362 -63.84 57.43 -10.62
C ASN A 362 -63.14 57.91 -11.95
N ARG A 363 -62.78 57.00 -12.91
CA ARG A 363 -63.00 57.07 -14.42
C ARG A 363 -62.18 56.07 -15.32
N LYS A 364 -62.89 55.23 -16.14
CA LYS A 364 -62.67 54.63 -17.53
C LYS A 364 -61.26 54.24 -18.07
N VAL A 365 -60.98 53.23 -18.93
CA VAL A 365 -61.67 52.42 -20.01
C VAL A 365 -61.76 53.06 -21.42
N VAL A 366 -61.04 52.53 -22.46
CA VAL A 366 -61.36 52.64 -23.93
C VAL A 366 -60.39 51.88 -24.89
N ILE A 367 -60.91 51.20 -25.94
CA ILE A 367 -60.36 50.78 -27.29
C ILE A 367 -59.05 49.91 -27.34
N LEU A 368 -58.80 48.86 -28.16
CA LEU A 368 -59.34 48.16 -29.38
C LEU A 368 -58.69 48.44 -30.78
N ASN A 369 -58.66 47.38 -31.62
CA ASN A 369 -58.40 47.28 -33.08
C ASN A 369 -57.06 47.78 -33.68
N ASN A 370 -56.23 46.86 -34.20
CA ASN A 370 -56.13 46.59 -35.67
C ASN A 370 -55.18 45.42 -36.02
N GLU A 371 -55.05 45.17 -37.34
CA GLU A 371 -54.06 44.28 -38.03
C GLU A 371 -54.47 42.83 -38.36
N ILE A 372 -55.63 42.69 -39.01
CA ILE A 372 -55.86 41.65 -40.03
C ILE A 372 -55.87 42.35 -41.40
N MET A 373 -54.74 42.43 -42.12
CA MET A 373 -54.72 42.99 -43.49
C MET A 373 -53.53 42.60 -44.40
N GLN A 374 -52.92 41.42 -44.23
CA GLN A 374 -52.03 40.87 -45.27
C GLN A 374 -52.34 39.42 -45.64
N HIS A 375 -52.58 39.22 -46.94
CA HIS A 375 -52.50 37.98 -47.71
C HIS A 375 -53.47 36.84 -47.36
N LYS A 376 -54.75 37.21 -47.25
CA LYS A 376 -55.82 36.44 -47.93
C LYS A 376 -55.67 36.64 -49.46
N ASN A 377 -56.12 35.67 -50.26
CA ASN A 377 -56.13 35.60 -51.75
C ASN A 377 -54.93 34.93 -52.43
N ASN A 378 -54.91 33.59 -52.47
CA ASN A 378 -55.10 32.76 -53.69
C ASN A 378 -54.53 31.34 -53.48
N ILE A 379 -55.10 30.24 -53.99
CA ILE A 379 -56.44 29.94 -54.55
C ILE A 379 -56.68 28.45 -54.18
N ASN A 380 -57.76 28.05 -53.49
CA ASN A 380 -59.15 27.93 -53.94
C ASN A 380 -59.42 26.93 -55.10
N SER A 381 -58.97 25.67 -54.98
CA SER A 381 -59.75 24.50 -55.44
C SER A 381 -59.24 23.17 -54.86
N LEU A 382 -59.52 22.93 -53.57
CA LEU A 382 -59.91 21.58 -53.14
C LEU A 382 -61.39 21.36 -53.49
N GLU A 383 -61.81 20.10 -53.54
CA GLU A 383 -63.21 19.63 -53.72
C GLU A 383 -63.85 19.98 -55.09
N LYS A 384 -64.50 19.04 -55.78
CA LYS A 384 -65.33 17.94 -55.27
C LYS A 384 -65.00 16.54 -55.79
N GLU A 385 -65.27 15.57 -54.90
CA GLU A 385 -65.83 14.22 -55.10
C GLU A 385 -65.47 13.43 -56.39
N VAL A 386 -64.73 12.31 -56.36
CA VAL A 386 -64.86 11.02 -55.62
C VAL A 386 -65.92 10.04 -56.20
N LEU A 387 -65.41 8.92 -56.76
CA LEU A 387 -66.03 7.60 -57.04
C LEU A 387 -66.93 7.32 -58.29
N ASN A 388 -66.35 6.57 -59.25
CA ASN A 388 -66.84 5.38 -60.00
C ASN A 388 -68.12 5.35 -60.89
N ALA A 389 -67.99 4.96 -62.19
CA ALA A 389 -68.96 4.11 -62.94
C ALA A 389 -68.55 3.57 -64.37
N SER A 390 -68.36 2.24 -64.54
CA SER A 390 -68.75 1.39 -65.73
C SER A 390 -68.09 1.45 -67.16
N GLY A 391 -68.43 0.48 -68.08
CA GLY A 391 -68.09 0.36 -69.54
C GLY A 391 -68.50 -0.99 -70.25
N ARG A 392 -68.50 -1.13 -71.63
CA ARG A 392 -68.60 -2.38 -72.50
C ARG A 392 -68.69 -2.21 -74.08
N ALA A 393 -68.57 -3.31 -74.92
CA ALA A 393 -68.91 -3.57 -76.40
C ALA A 393 -67.86 -3.25 -77.56
N GLU A 394 -67.84 -3.69 -78.87
CA GLU A 394 -68.58 -4.63 -79.84
C GLU A 394 -67.78 -5.01 -81.18
N ASP A 395 -68.35 -5.69 -82.24
CA ASP A 395 -67.63 -6.53 -83.31
C ASP A 395 -68.06 -6.56 -84.87
N MET A 396 -67.18 -7.06 -85.81
CA MET A 396 -67.32 -8.03 -87.02
C MET A 396 -67.94 -7.83 -88.50
N ARG A 397 -67.29 -8.32 -89.66
CA ARG A 397 -67.83 -8.99 -90.98
C ARG A 397 -66.94 -9.30 -92.30
N ARG A 398 -67.43 -9.87 -93.50
CA ARG A 398 -66.71 -10.59 -94.71
C ARG A 398 -67.37 -10.75 -96.22
N ILE A 399 -66.68 -11.20 -97.38
CA ILE A 399 -67.06 -12.04 -98.70
C ILE A 399 -67.22 -11.51 -100.28
N LYS A 400 -66.84 -12.21 -101.47
CA LYS A 400 -67.21 -12.06 -103.04
C LYS A 400 -66.61 -13.05 -104.24
N ASP A 401 -67.06 -13.12 -105.61
CA ASP A 401 -66.56 -14.00 -106.85
C ASP A 401 -66.88 -13.72 -108.49
N SER A 402 -66.42 -14.51 -109.58
CA SER A 402 -66.84 -14.90 -111.09
C SER A 402 -66.49 -14.21 -112.54
N LEU A 403 -66.56 -14.63 -113.91
CA LEU A 403 -66.46 -15.81 -114.99
C LEU A 403 -66.62 -15.50 -116.63
N GLN A 404 -66.18 -16.28 -117.76
CA GLN A 404 -66.41 -16.11 -119.34
C GLN A 404 -65.87 -17.17 -120.53
N LYS A 405 -66.29 -17.26 -121.90
CA LYS A 405 -65.73 -18.11 -123.14
C LYS A 405 -66.22 -18.00 -124.75
N GLU A 406 -65.46 -18.49 -125.85
CA GLU A 406 -65.69 -19.07 -127.32
C GLU A 406 -65.82 -18.28 -128.76
N ARG A 407 -65.75 -18.65 -130.15
CA ARG A 407 -65.43 -19.78 -131.21
C ARG A 407 -65.25 -19.38 -132.82
N ASP A 408 -65.17 -20.26 -133.91
CA ASP A 408 -64.65 -20.11 -135.40
C ASP A 408 -65.22 -20.92 -136.73
N SER A 409 -64.73 -20.79 -138.06
CA SER A 409 -65.07 -21.50 -139.45
C SER A 409 -64.38 -20.97 -140.85
N LEU A 410 -64.37 -21.36 -142.22
CA LEU A 410 -64.53 -22.50 -143.31
C LEU A 410 -64.14 -22.13 -144.89
N ARG A 411 -63.93 -23.02 -145.98
CA ARG A 411 -63.71 -22.75 -147.54
C ARG A 411 -63.63 -23.95 -148.64
N SER A 412 -63.85 -23.81 -150.03
CA SER A 412 -63.55 -24.80 -151.21
C SER A 412 -63.45 -24.34 -152.78
N GLU A 413 -63.23 -25.23 -153.85
CA GLU A 413 -63.41 -25.26 -155.42
C GLU A 413 -62.33 -24.99 -156.62
N ILE A 414 -62.35 -25.65 -157.87
CA ILE A 414 -61.74 -25.35 -159.31
C ILE A 414 -61.78 -26.45 -160.54
N ILE A 415 -61.72 -26.19 -161.93
CA ILE A 415 -61.56 -27.19 -163.16
C ILE A 415 -61.36 -26.71 -164.74
N LYS A 416 -60.79 -27.54 -165.74
CA LYS A 416 -61.02 -27.75 -167.30
C LYS A 416 -60.06 -27.31 -168.56
N LEU A 417 -59.97 -28.02 -169.77
CA LEU A 417 -59.23 -27.68 -171.12
C LEU A 417 -59.47 -28.55 -172.49
N ASN A 418 -58.95 -28.25 -173.77
CA ASN A 418 -58.99 -29.06 -175.13
C ASN A 418 -58.24 -28.55 -176.50
N ASN A 419 -58.04 -29.36 -177.63
CA ASN A 419 -57.98 -29.10 -179.19
C ASN A 419 -56.76 -29.49 -180.22
N PHE A 420 -56.92 -29.71 -181.60
CA PHE A 420 -55.89 -30.07 -182.72
C PHE A 420 -56.25 -30.04 -184.31
N ILE A 421 -55.33 -30.07 -185.37
CA ILE A 421 -55.52 -30.19 -186.92
C ILE A 421 -54.24 -30.45 -187.90
N ALA A 422 -54.33 -30.72 -189.27
CA ALA A 422 -53.18 -30.88 -190.31
C ALA A 422 -53.40 -30.96 -191.94
N ASP A 423 -52.38 -30.67 -192.84
CA ASP A 423 -52.32 -30.42 -194.36
C ASP A 423 -51.03 -30.93 -195.15
N LEU A 424 -50.73 -32.23 -195.12
CA LEU A 424 -49.35 -32.67 -194.82
C LEU A 424 -48.27 -32.74 -195.93
N ARG A 425 -48.59 -32.83 -197.24
CA ARG A 425 -47.56 -33.15 -198.27
C ARG A 425 -46.80 -31.94 -198.83
N HIS A 426 -47.47 -30.80 -199.03
CA HIS A 426 -46.77 -29.56 -199.38
C HIS A 426 -46.06 -28.97 -198.17
N ASP A 427 -46.67 -29.13 -196.98
CA ASP A 427 -46.06 -28.76 -195.71
C ASP A 427 -44.69 -29.44 -195.52
N LEU A 428 -44.52 -30.71 -195.91
CA LEU A 428 -43.27 -31.46 -195.71
C LEU A 428 -42.02 -30.82 -196.36
N THR A 429 -42.14 -30.21 -197.55
CA THR A 429 -41.01 -29.51 -198.20
C THR A 429 -40.77 -28.10 -197.66
N LEU A 430 -41.83 -27.39 -197.24
CA LEU A 430 -41.68 -26.14 -196.48
C LEU A 430 -41.00 -26.41 -195.13
N LYS A 431 -41.42 -27.47 -194.43
CA LYS A 431 -40.85 -27.96 -193.17
C LYS A 431 -39.37 -28.28 -193.29
N THR A 432 -38.85 -28.74 -194.43
CA THR A 432 -37.40 -29.01 -194.59
C THR A 432 -36.56 -27.73 -194.57
N ASN A 433 -37.04 -26.67 -195.23
CA ASN A 433 -36.39 -25.35 -195.17
C ASN A 433 -36.56 -24.70 -193.78
N ILE A 434 -37.71 -24.89 -193.13
CA ILE A 434 -37.96 -24.47 -191.74
C ILE A 434 -37.06 -25.22 -190.75
N ILE A 435 -36.73 -26.50 -190.97
CA ILE A 435 -35.78 -27.26 -190.14
C ILE A 435 -34.37 -26.64 -190.24
N SER A 436 -33.95 -26.18 -191.42
CA SER A 436 -32.62 -25.55 -191.58
C SER A 436 -32.51 -24.19 -190.87
N SER A 437 -33.57 -23.38 -190.84
CA SER A 437 -33.58 -22.14 -190.06
C SER A 437 -33.73 -22.40 -188.56
N LEU A 438 -34.61 -23.33 -188.15
CA LEU A 438 -34.77 -23.73 -186.75
C LEU A 438 -33.45 -24.23 -186.15
N ASN A 439 -32.65 -25.03 -186.86
CA ASN A 439 -31.34 -25.48 -186.38
C ASN A 439 -30.37 -24.31 -186.09
N LEU A 440 -30.45 -23.23 -186.86
CA LEU A 440 -29.60 -22.06 -186.69
C LEU A 440 -30.04 -21.19 -185.50
N ASP A 441 -31.35 -21.12 -185.21
CA ASP A 441 -31.87 -20.47 -184.00
C ASP A 441 -31.72 -21.33 -182.74
N LEU A 442 -31.78 -22.67 -182.86
CA LEU A 442 -31.50 -23.61 -181.77
C LEU A 442 -30.04 -23.47 -181.29
N ASN A 443 -29.09 -23.31 -182.21
CA ASN A 443 -27.70 -23.00 -181.85
C ASN A 443 -27.55 -21.65 -181.10
N LYS A 444 -28.29 -20.59 -181.48
CA LYS A 444 -28.30 -19.33 -180.72
C LYS A 444 -28.92 -19.49 -179.33
N LEU A 445 -29.93 -20.35 -179.21
CA LEU A 445 -30.59 -20.64 -177.94
C LEU A 445 -29.68 -21.44 -177.01
N ASN A 446 -28.91 -22.40 -177.54
CA ASN A 446 -27.90 -23.15 -176.79
C ASN A 446 -26.81 -22.22 -176.23
N ILE A 447 -26.26 -21.31 -177.05
CA ILE A 447 -25.25 -20.34 -176.59
C ILE A 447 -25.80 -19.49 -175.43
N ARG A 448 -27.05 -19.01 -175.52
CA ARG A 448 -27.72 -18.28 -174.42
C ARG A 448 -28.00 -19.14 -173.19
N LEU A 449 -28.21 -20.44 -173.37
CA LEU A 449 -28.40 -21.39 -172.28
C LEU A 449 -27.07 -21.63 -171.54
N ASP A 450 -25.97 -21.75 -172.27
CA ASP A 450 -24.61 -21.86 -171.71
C ASP A 450 -24.21 -20.57 -170.97
N GLU A 451 -24.48 -19.39 -171.55
CA GLU A 451 -24.34 -18.09 -170.88
C GLU A 451 -25.15 -18.02 -169.57
N ALA A 452 -26.40 -18.50 -169.58
CA ALA A 452 -27.25 -18.54 -168.40
C ALA A 452 -26.75 -19.53 -167.33
N TYR A 453 -26.21 -20.69 -167.72
CA TYR A 453 -25.57 -21.64 -166.79
C TYR A 453 -24.30 -21.06 -166.16
N ILE A 454 -23.47 -20.34 -166.92
CA ILE A 454 -22.28 -19.65 -166.41
C ILE A 454 -22.67 -18.56 -165.41
N LEU A 455 -23.67 -17.73 -165.73
CA LEU A 455 -24.19 -16.70 -164.83
C LEU A 455 -24.79 -17.30 -163.55
N LYS A 456 -25.56 -18.39 -163.66
CA LYS A 456 -26.08 -19.14 -162.51
C LYS A 456 -24.94 -19.65 -161.62
N SER A 457 -23.94 -20.32 -162.20
CA SER A 457 -22.80 -20.86 -161.44
C SER A 457 -21.98 -19.76 -160.75
N LYS A 458 -21.86 -18.58 -161.36
CA LYS A 458 -21.20 -17.42 -160.76
C LYS A 458 -22.00 -16.86 -159.57
N ALA A 459 -23.32 -16.71 -159.71
CA ALA A 459 -24.19 -16.28 -158.63
C ALA A 459 -24.28 -17.29 -157.47
N GLU A 460 -24.19 -18.60 -157.76
CA GLU A 460 -24.11 -19.64 -156.72
C GLU A 460 -22.79 -19.55 -155.93
N LYS A 461 -21.65 -19.31 -156.60
CA LYS A 461 -20.38 -19.04 -155.91
C LYS A 461 -20.43 -17.78 -155.06
N GLU A 462 -20.90 -16.66 -155.60
CA GLU A 462 -21.01 -15.39 -154.87
C GLU A 462 -21.94 -15.52 -153.65
N ARG A 463 -23.01 -16.32 -153.73
CA ARG A 463 -23.86 -16.66 -152.57
C ARG A 463 -23.11 -17.48 -151.53
N ASP A 464 -22.37 -18.50 -151.94
CA ASP A 464 -21.70 -19.43 -151.02
C ASP A 464 -20.47 -18.79 -150.36
N GLU A 465 -19.76 -17.92 -151.08
CA GLU A 465 -18.73 -17.02 -150.53
C GLU A 465 -19.33 -16.07 -149.48
N MET A 466 -20.46 -15.41 -149.77
CA MET A 466 -21.17 -14.54 -148.81
C MET A 466 -21.70 -15.29 -147.59
N ALA A 467 -22.10 -16.55 -147.75
CA ALA A 467 -22.51 -17.40 -146.63
C ALA A 467 -21.32 -17.73 -145.71
N GLN A 468 -20.14 -18.02 -146.29
CA GLN A 468 -18.92 -18.27 -145.52
C GLN A 468 -18.39 -17.01 -144.82
N GLU A 469 -18.48 -15.84 -145.45
CA GLU A 469 -18.20 -14.56 -144.79
C GLU A 469 -19.16 -14.30 -143.62
N MET A 470 -20.47 -14.57 -143.80
CA MET A 470 -21.46 -14.44 -142.72
C MET A 470 -21.16 -15.38 -141.54
N GLU A 471 -20.81 -16.65 -141.80
CA GLU A 471 -20.52 -17.64 -140.77
C GLU A 471 -19.25 -17.27 -139.97
N THR A 472 -18.15 -16.91 -140.65
CA THR A 472 -16.92 -16.44 -139.98
C THR A 472 -17.12 -15.13 -139.21
N LEU A 473 -18.04 -14.26 -139.64
CA LEU A 473 -18.44 -13.07 -138.85
C LEU A 473 -19.25 -13.45 -137.61
N TYR A 474 -20.12 -14.46 -137.67
CA TYR A 474 -20.85 -14.96 -136.49
C TYR A 474 -19.90 -15.62 -135.47
N GLU A 475 -19.01 -16.52 -135.90
CA GLU A 475 -17.97 -17.11 -135.04
C GLU A 475 -17.14 -16.01 -134.34
N ARG A 476 -16.81 -14.95 -135.08
CA ARG A 476 -16.03 -13.82 -134.54
C ARG A 476 -16.83 -12.96 -133.56
N ILE A 477 -18.14 -12.81 -133.76
CA ILE A 477 -19.03 -12.13 -132.80
C ILE A 477 -19.14 -12.95 -131.51
N GLU A 478 -19.33 -14.27 -131.61
CA GLU A 478 -19.40 -15.17 -130.46
C GLU A 478 -18.09 -15.16 -129.66
N ASN A 479 -16.94 -15.26 -130.33
CA ASN A 479 -15.62 -15.12 -129.71
C ASN A 479 -15.41 -13.77 -128.99
N TYR A 480 -16.00 -12.67 -129.49
CA TYR A 480 -15.96 -11.38 -128.79
C TYR A 480 -16.96 -11.30 -127.63
N GLN A 481 -18.11 -11.98 -127.69
CA GLN A 481 -19.05 -12.08 -126.57
C GLN A 481 -18.45 -12.88 -125.41
N ASP A 482 -17.83 -14.03 -125.68
CA ASP A 482 -17.11 -14.82 -124.65
C ASP A 482 -15.96 -14.04 -124.01
N GLN A 483 -15.20 -13.29 -124.80
CA GLN A 483 -14.16 -12.40 -124.28
C GLN A 483 -14.75 -11.27 -123.41
N LEU A 484 -15.90 -10.70 -123.78
CA LEU A 484 -16.61 -9.72 -122.97
C LEU A 484 -17.11 -10.32 -121.65
N ILE A 485 -17.68 -11.53 -121.66
CA ILE A 485 -18.13 -12.24 -120.46
C ILE A 485 -16.94 -12.56 -119.54
N LEU A 486 -15.84 -13.07 -120.09
CA LEU A 486 -14.61 -13.33 -119.33
C LEU A 486 -14.04 -12.04 -118.72
N LYS A 487 -14.06 -10.92 -119.44
CA LYS A 487 -13.61 -9.61 -118.93
C LYS A 487 -14.57 -9.03 -117.90
N TYR A 488 -15.88 -9.21 -118.06
CA TYR A 488 -16.88 -8.82 -117.07
C TYR A 488 -16.69 -9.57 -115.75
N ASN A 489 -16.48 -10.89 -115.83
CA ASN A 489 -16.20 -11.72 -114.65
C ASN A 489 -14.88 -11.32 -113.97
N GLN A 490 -13.81 -11.08 -114.75
CA GLN A 490 -12.54 -10.56 -114.22
C GLN A 490 -12.69 -9.18 -113.53
N LEU A 491 -13.54 -8.30 -114.06
CA LEU A 491 -13.86 -7.02 -113.43
C LEU A 491 -14.66 -7.21 -112.13
N SER A 492 -15.67 -8.09 -112.13
CA SER A 492 -16.46 -8.42 -110.94
C SER A 492 -15.54 -8.91 -109.80
N ASP A 493 -14.72 -9.92 -110.07
CA ASP A 493 -13.69 -10.46 -109.18
C ASP A 493 -12.80 -9.37 -108.56
N LEU A 494 -12.30 -8.45 -109.40
CA LEU A 494 -11.43 -7.36 -108.96
C LEU A 494 -12.18 -6.31 -108.14
N THR A 495 -13.44 -6.00 -108.46
CA THR A 495 -14.27 -5.08 -107.67
C THR A 495 -14.63 -5.67 -106.30
N GLU A 496 -14.92 -6.97 -106.21
CA GLU A 496 -15.16 -7.65 -104.93
C GLU A 496 -13.90 -7.61 -104.05
N LYS A 497 -12.76 -8.07 -104.59
CA LYS A 497 -11.45 -8.05 -103.90
C LYS A 497 -11.05 -6.64 -103.44
N LEU A 498 -11.34 -5.61 -104.26
CA LEU A 498 -11.10 -4.21 -103.91
C LEU A 498 -12.09 -3.69 -102.84
N SER A 499 -13.34 -4.14 -102.85
CA SER A 499 -14.30 -3.86 -101.77
C SER A 499 -13.84 -4.48 -100.45
N ASP A 500 -13.26 -5.67 -100.50
CA ASP A 500 -12.79 -6.39 -99.31
C ASP A 500 -11.53 -5.77 -98.72
N LYS A 501 -10.57 -5.34 -99.56
CA LYS A 501 -9.41 -4.57 -99.08
C LYS A 501 -9.79 -3.19 -98.54
N ARG A 502 -10.85 -2.54 -99.05
CA ARG A 502 -11.44 -1.35 -98.39
C ARG A 502 -12.05 -1.69 -97.02
N ARG A 503 -12.73 -2.84 -96.90
CA ARG A 503 -13.32 -3.36 -95.64
C ARG A 503 -12.26 -3.71 -94.60
N GLU A 504 -11.14 -4.31 -95.01
CA GLU A 504 -9.95 -4.53 -94.16
C GLU A 504 -9.30 -3.21 -93.71
N LEU A 505 -9.03 -2.29 -94.63
CA LEU A 505 -8.41 -0.99 -94.32
C LEU A 505 -9.26 -0.21 -93.31
N HIS A 506 -10.59 -0.22 -93.43
CA HIS A 506 -11.49 0.41 -92.46
C HIS A 506 -11.42 -0.26 -91.07
N LYS A 507 -11.33 -1.61 -91.00
CA LYS A 507 -11.12 -2.32 -89.72
C LYS A 507 -9.80 -1.91 -89.07
N PHE A 508 -8.69 -1.89 -89.82
CA PHE A 508 -7.38 -1.49 -89.31
C PHE A 508 -7.37 -0.02 -88.85
N LYS A 509 -8.00 0.89 -89.60
CA LYS A 509 -8.14 2.30 -89.17
C LYS A 509 -8.87 2.40 -87.83
N LYS A 510 -10.00 1.71 -87.66
CA LYS A 510 -10.76 1.70 -86.39
C LYS A 510 -9.96 1.10 -85.23
N GLN A 511 -9.13 0.08 -85.48
CA GLN A 511 -8.23 -0.49 -84.48
C GLN A 511 -7.12 0.50 -84.09
N LEU A 512 -6.52 1.22 -85.04
CA LEU A 512 -5.52 2.26 -84.77
C LEU A 512 -6.11 3.44 -83.98
N GLU A 513 -7.34 3.86 -84.30
CA GLU A 513 -8.06 4.90 -83.54
C GLU A 513 -8.33 4.45 -82.09
N ALA A 514 -8.74 3.20 -81.89
CA ALA A 514 -8.92 2.62 -80.55
C ALA A 514 -7.60 2.57 -79.77
N LEU A 515 -6.53 2.02 -80.35
CA LEU A 515 -5.19 1.95 -79.73
C LEU A 515 -4.61 3.35 -79.44
N HIS A 516 -4.90 4.35 -80.29
CA HIS A 516 -4.51 5.73 -80.01
C HIS A 516 -5.28 6.31 -78.81
N SER A 517 -6.58 6.02 -78.70
CA SER A 517 -7.38 6.45 -77.55
C SER A 517 -6.90 5.80 -76.24
N GLU A 518 -6.57 4.51 -76.27
CA GLU A 518 -6.02 3.74 -75.14
C GLU A 518 -4.62 4.22 -74.74
N LYS A 519 -3.72 4.43 -75.70
CA LYS A 519 -2.42 5.09 -75.45
C LYS A 519 -2.61 6.44 -74.76
N THR A 520 -3.61 7.22 -75.18
CA THR A 520 -3.89 8.54 -74.62
C THR A 520 -4.43 8.46 -73.18
N THR A 521 -5.29 7.49 -72.85
CA THR A 521 -5.77 7.30 -71.47
C THR A 521 -4.68 6.75 -70.55
N LEU A 522 -3.89 5.77 -71.03
CA LEU A 522 -2.74 5.23 -70.30
C LEU A 522 -1.67 6.31 -70.04
N GLN A 523 -1.39 7.19 -71.00
CA GLN A 523 -0.45 8.30 -70.81
C GLN A 523 -0.93 9.30 -69.74
N ARG A 524 -2.25 9.58 -69.65
CA ARG A 524 -2.81 10.40 -68.57
C ARG A 524 -2.73 9.68 -67.22
N SER A 525 -3.03 8.38 -67.18
CA SER A 525 -2.94 7.57 -65.96
C SER A 525 -1.50 7.50 -65.43
N LEU A 526 -0.51 7.38 -66.32
CA LEU A 526 0.91 7.45 -65.97
C LEU A 526 1.27 8.84 -65.41
N LEU A 527 0.83 9.93 -66.05
CA LEU A 527 1.10 11.28 -65.56
C LEU A 527 0.52 11.49 -64.14
N ASN A 528 -0.76 11.14 -63.94
CA ASN A 528 -1.41 11.24 -62.64
C ASN A 528 -0.67 10.43 -61.58
N THR A 529 -0.36 9.15 -61.85
CA THR A 529 0.35 8.29 -60.88
C THR A 529 1.78 8.75 -60.59
N THR A 530 2.48 9.41 -61.54
CA THR A 530 3.76 10.07 -61.24
C THR A 530 3.58 11.31 -60.36
N GLN A 531 2.53 12.11 -60.58
CA GLN A 531 2.22 13.26 -59.73
C GLN A 531 1.82 12.83 -58.31
N ASP A 532 0.99 11.79 -58.17
CA ASP A 532 0.60 11.22 -56.88
C ASP A 532 1.81 10.69 -56.11
N ARG A 533 2.72 9.96 -56.77
CA ARG A 533 4.00 9.51 -56.18
C ARG A 533 4.81 10.69 -55.63
N ASP A 534 4.89 11.79 -56.39
CA ASP A 534 5.70 12.94 -56.00
C ASP A 534 5.02 13.77 -54.90
N ASN A 535 3.68 13.85 -54.89
CA ASN A 535 2.89 14.35 -53.76
C ASN A 535 3.12 13.52 -52.48
N PHE A 536 3.06 12.18 -52.57
CA PHE A 536 3.34 11.29 -51.44
C PHE A 536 4.79 11.44 -50.93
N ARG A 537 5.75 11.72 -51.81
CA ARG A 537 7.15 11.97 -51.45
C ARG A 537 7.33 13.28 -50.67
N ILE A 538 6.57 14.33 -51.02
CA ILE A 538 6.52 15.59 -50.25
C ILE A 538 5.90 15.33 -48.88
N LEU A 539 4.73 14.67 -48.83
CA LEU A 539 4.05 14.34 -47.57
C LEU A 539 4.90 13.44 -46.66
N GLN A 540 5.70 12.54 -47.22
CA GLN A 540 6.67 11.72 -46.47
C GLN A 540 7.78 12.57 -45.84
N ALA A 541 8.25 13.63 -46.52
CA ALA A 541 9.23 14.54 -45.96
C ALA A 541 8.61 15.42 -44.84
N GLU A 542 7.42 15.97 -45.06
CA GLU A 542 6.68 16.76 -44.06
C GLU A 542 6.38 15.96 -42.79
N THR A 543 5.83 14.75 -42.93
CA THR A 543 5.56 13.85 -41.79
C THR A 543 6.85 13.34 -41.14
N GLY A 544 7.94 13.17 -41.89
CA GLY A 544 9.27 12.91 -41.35
C GLY A 544 9.77 14.05 -40.45
N HIS A 545 9.66 15.29 -40.91
CA HIS A 545 10.04 16.48 -40.13
C HIS A 545 9.17 16.65 -38.88
N GLN A 546 7.85 16.45 -38.98
CA GLN A 546 6.94 16.45 -37.81
C GLN A 546 7.31 15.35 -36.79
N THR A 547 7.60 14.14 -37.27
CA THR A 547 8.05 13.03 -36.42
C THR A 547 9.35 13.38 -35.70
N GLN A 548 10.31 14.02 -36.38
CA GLN A 548 11.58 14.42 -35.78
C GLN A 548 11.41 15.56 -34.76
N GLN A 549 10.53 16.54 -35.03
CA GLN A 549 10.16 17.60 -34.07
C GLN A 549 9.56 16.99 -32.79
N LEU A 550 8.54 16.14 -32.93
CA LEU A 550 7.92 15.45 -31.79
C LEU A 550 8.93 14.57 -31.03
N THR A 551 9.87 13.92 -31.72
CA THR A 551 10.95 13.15 -31.09
C THR A 551 11.86 14.06 -30.25
N THR A 552 12.21 15.26 -30.74
CA THR A 552 13.00 16.22 -29.96
C THR A 552 12.22 16.82 -28.78
N GLU A 553 10.91 17.03 -28.91
CA GLU A 553 10.05 17.45 -27.79
C GLU A 553 9.91 16.36 -26.72
N ILE A 554 9.80 15.08 -27.13
CA ILE A 554 9.79 13.94 -26.20
C ILE A 554 11.11 13.90 -25.42
N GLY A 555 12.27 13.94 -26.10
CA GLY A 555 13.57 13.93 -25.43
C GLY A 555 13.79 15.14 -24.48
N ALA A 556 13.31 16.33 -24.85
CA ALA A 556 13.34 17.50 -23.97
C ALA A 556 12.44 17.32 -22.73
N ASN A 557 11.27 16.69 -22.89
CA ASN A 557 10.39 16.36 -21.78
C ASN A 557 10.95 15.23 -20.89
N GLU A 558 11.64 14.23 -21.44
CA GLU A 558 12.33 13.18 -20.67
C GLU A 558 13.44 13.77 -19.79
N VAL A 559 14.30 14.64 -20.34
CA VAL A 559 15.31 15.37 -19.56
C VAL A 559 14.67 16.20 -18.44
N LYS A 560 13.54 16.85 -18.72
CA LYS A 560 12.78 17.63 -17.73
C LYS A 560 12.17 16.74 -16.63
N ILE A 561 11.59 15.59 -16.99
CA ILE A 561 11.06 14.59 -16.06
C ILE A 561 12.18 14.06 -15.16
N ASN A 562 13.34 13.72 -15.72
CA ASN A 562 14.51 13.28 -14.95
C ASN A 562 15.01 14.36 -13.97
N SER A 563 15.03 15.63 -14.39
CA SER A 563 15.37 16.75 -13.49
C SER A 563 14.38 16.93 -12.33
N LEU A 564 13.09 16.66 -12.57
CA LEU A 564 12.05 16.70 -11.54
C LEU A 564 12.13 15.49 -10.61
N ASN A 565 12.42 14.30 -11.13
CA ASN A 565 12.61 13.07 -10.35
C ASN A 565 13.77 13.21 -9.36
N LEU A 566 14.92 13.73 -9.80
CA LEU A 566 16.06 14.03 -8.92
C LEU A 566 15.70 15.05 -7.82
N LYS A 567 14.88 16.05 -8.16
CA LYS A 567 14.40 17.05 -7.18
C LYS A 567 13.40 16.44 -6.18
N ILE A 568 12.54 15.53 -6.62
CA ILE A 568 11.62 14.75 -5.77
C ILE A 568 12.42 13.82 -4.85
N GLU A 569 13.47 13.16 -5.34
CA GLU A 569 14.35 12.31 -4.53
C GLU A 569 15.08 13.10 -3.44
N HIS A 570 15.66 14.26 -3.79
CA HIS A 570 16.27 15.15 -2.80
C HIS A 570 15.27 15.62 -1.73
N LEU A 571 14.06 16.05 -2.15
CA LEU A 571 13.00 16.42 -1.20
C LEU A 571 12.56 15.24 -0.32
N ASN A 572 12.47 14.03 -0.87
CA ASN A 572 12.15 12.82 -0.11
C ASN A 572 13.23 12.47 0.92
N ASN A 573 14.51 12.72 0.61
CA ASN A 573 15.60 12.52 1.57
C ASN A 573 15.56 13.57 2.69
N ASN A 574 15.36 14.85 2.36
CA ASN A 574 15.16 15.91 3.35
C ASN A 574 13.93 15.64 4.25
N ILE A 575 12.86 15.03 3.71
CA ILE A 575 11.69 14.57 4.49
C ILE A 575 12.07 13.44 5.46
N LYS A 576 12.88 12.44 5.04
CA LYS A 576 13.35 11.36 5.94
C LYS A 576 14.24 11.92 7.06
N GLU A 577 15.10 12.89 6.75
CA GLU A 577 15.95 13.57 7.72
C GLU A 577 15.10 14.33 8.75
N LEU A 578 14.15 15.15 8.31
CA LEU A 578 13.22 15.86 9.20
C LEU A 578 12.32 14.92 10.01
N GLN A 579 11.93 13.76 9.47
CA GLN A 579 11.22 12.72 10.22
C GLN A 579 12.10 12.08 11.31
N SER A 580 13.39 11.85 11.01
CA SER A 580 14.38 11.36 11.98
C SER A 580 14.62 12.37 13.10
N GLU A 581 14.81 13.65 12.75
CA GLU A 581 14.92 14.74 13.73
C GLU A 581 13.66 14.85 14.58
N LEU A 582 12.47 14.85 13.98
CA LEU A 582 11.19 14.91 14.70
C LEU A 582 11.06 13.77 15.69
N LYS A 583 11.40 12.54 15.29
CA LYS A 583 11.41 11.36 16.19
C LYS A 583 12.41 11.52 17.33
N ASN A 584 13.61 12.03 17.05
CA ASN A 584 14.61 12.30 18.09
C ASN A 584 14.17 13.40 19.07
N LYS A 585 13.50 14.46 18.59
CA LYS A 585 12.89 15.49 19.46
C LYS A 585 11.70 14.95 20.26
N GLN A 586 10.88 14.06 19.69
CA GLN A 586 9.79 13.38 20.40
C GLN A 586 10.33 12.53 21.55
N ASN A 587 11.34 11.68 21.29
CA ASN A 587 12.00 10.87 22.32
C ASN A 587 12.56 11.74 23.46
N LEU A 588 13.20 12.87 23.13
CA LEU A 588 13.74 13.82 24.11
C LEU A 588 12.63 14.52 24.92
N VAL A 589 11.48 14.82 24.31
CA VAL A 589 10.31 15.35 25.03
C VAL A 589 9.72 14.29 25.97
N GLU A 590 9.74 13.01 25.59
CA GLU A 590 9.28 11.93 26.48
C GLU A 590 10.23 11.65 27.65
N SER A 591 11.55 11.73 27.45
CA SER A 591 12.52 11.64 28.55
C SER A 591 12.37 12.83 29.51
N LEU A 592 12.34 14.07 29.01
CA LEU A 592 12.12 15.26 29.83
C LEU A 592 10.77 15.24 30.57
N ARG A 593 9.73 14.62 29.99
CA ARG A 593 8.44 14.37 30.67
C ARG A 593 8.54 13.31 31.76
N LYS A 594 9.43 12.32 31.65
CA LYS A 594 9.73 11.36 32.72
C LYS A 594 10.49 12.04 33.85
N ASP A 595 11.54 12.79 33.52
CA ASP A 595 12.37 13.51 34.48
C ASP A 595 11.52 14.53 35.28
N LEU A 596 10.61 15.26 34.62
CA LEU A 596 9.64 16.15 35.26
C LEU A 596 8.64 15.43 36.17
N ARG A 597 8.28 14.17 35.91
CA ARG A 597 7.45 13.38 36.84
C ARG A 597 8.25 12.99 38.08
N GLU A 598 9.46 12.46 37.89
CA GLU A 598 10.33 12.11 39.01
C GLU A 598 10.69 13.31 39.90
N ILE A 599 10.93 14.48 39.32
CA ILE A 599 11.18 15.72 40.06
C ILE A 599 9.93 16.17 40.84
N ARG A 600 8.72 16.01 40.27
CA ARG A 600 7.46 16.30 40.98
C ARG A 600 7.22 15.33 42.13
N GLU A 601 7.42 14.04 41.92
CA GLU A 601 7.30 13.00 42.96
C GLU A 601 8.29 13.26 44.11
N LYS A 602 9.55 13.55 43.80
CA LYS A 602 10.58 13.94 44.80
C LYS A 602 10.19 15.22 45.54
N SER A 603 9.65 16.22 44.84
CA SER A 603 9.15 17.47 45.45
C SER A 603 7.96 17.23 46.39
N GLU A 604 7.01 16.38 46.00
CA GLU A 604 5.85 16.02 46.83
C GLU A 604 6.26 15.21 48.07
N MET A 605 7.25 14.32 47.95
CA MET A 605 7.85 13.62 49.09
C MET A 605 8.53 14.59 50.06
N LEU A 606 9.31 15.56 49.54
CA LEU A 606 9.97 16.58 50.36
C LEU A 606 8.95 17.51 51.05
N ALA A 607 7.88 17.92 50.36
CA ALA A 607 6.81 18.72 50.95
C ALA A 607 6.09 17.97 52.10
N LYS A 608 5.85 16.66 51.94
CA LYS A 608 5.30 15.80 53.01
C LYS A 608 6.28 15.64 54.18
N ALA A 609 7.59 15.53 53.92
CA ALA A 609 8.60 15.49 54.97
C ALA A 609 8.62 16.80 55.78
N ILE A 610 8.67 17.95 55.10
CA ILE A 610 8.61 19.28 55.73
C ILE A 610 7.36 19.42 56.60
N SER A 611 6.17 19.09 56.08
CA SER A 611 4.91 19.19 56.85
C SER A 611 4.86 18.25 58.07
N ASN A 612 5.46 17.06 57.97
CA ASN A 612 5.60 16.16 59.12
C ASN A 612 6.56 16.72 60.18
N ASP A 613 7.66 17.36 59.78
CA ASP A 613 8.61 17.97 60.71
C ASP A 613 8.07 19.27 61.31
N GLU A 614 7.32 20.09 60.56
CA GLU A 614 6.54 21.22 61.10
C GLU A 614 5.57 20.77 62.20
N PHE A 615 4.81 19.69 61.96
CA PHE A 615 3.92 19.10 62.97
C PHE A 615 4.69 18.60 64.20
N ARG A 616 5.88 18.01 64.00
CA ARG A 616 6.78 17.63 65.10
C ARG A 616 7.28 18.84 65.89
N PHE A 617 7.68 19.93 65.24
CA PHE A 617 8.10 21.16 65.91
C PHE A 617 6.96 21.79 66.72
N ILE A 618 5.73 21.79 66.21
CA ILE A 618 4.53 22.24 66.96
C ILE A 618 4.33 21.39 68.22
N LYS A 619 4.37 20.05 68.09
CA LYS A 619 4.25 19.13 69.22
C LYS A 619 5.36 19.31 70.26
N MET A 620 6.61 19.43 69.81
CA MET A 620 7.79 19.71 70.65
C MET A 620 7.67 21.06 71.37
N GLY A 621 7.09 22.07 70.70
CA GLY A 621 6.81 23.38 71.30
C GLY A 621 5.79 23.29 72.45
N HIS A 622 4.68 22.57 72.25
CA HIS A 622 3.71 22.32 73.31
C HIS A 622 4.32 21.53 74.49
N GLU A 623 5.12 20.51 74.22
CA GLU A 623 5.83 19.75 75.27
C GLU A 623 6.81 20.63 76.05
N LEU A 624 7.56 21.52 75.38
CA LEU A 624 8.44 22.48 76.04
C LEU A 624 7.67 23.50 76.89
N ASP A 625 6.49 23.94 76.48
CA ASP A 625 5.67 24.86 77.27
C ASP A 625 4.96 24.17 78.46
N GLU A 626 4.59 22.89 78.37
CA GLU A 626 4.20 22.10 79.55
C GLU A 626 5.38 21.95 80.52
N MET A 627 6.56 21.53 80.06
CA MET A 627 7.76 21.44 80.90
C MET A 627 8.12 22.79 81.55
N ARG A 628 7.85 23.93 80.89
CA ARG A 628 8.00 25.27 81.48
C ARG A 628 6.96 25.54 82.56
N LYS A 629 5.70 25.14 82.40
CA LYS A 629 4.65 25.25 83.43
C LYS A 629 5.02 24.40 84.65
N GLU A 630 5.43 23.15 84.46
CA GLU A 630 5.87 22.26 85.53
C GLU A 630 7.07 22.84 86.29
N ARG A 631 8.12 23.26 85.57
CA ARG A 631 9.30 23.91 86.17
C ARG A 631 8.92 25.16 86.98
N ASN A 632 8.01 25.99 86.46
CA ASN A 632 7.54 27.18 87.17
C ASN A 632 6.73 26.82 88.43
N LEU A 633 5.90 25.77 88.37
CA LEU A 633 5.15 25.25 89.52
C LEU A 633 6.08 24.69 90.59
N VAL A 634 7.09 23.89 90.21
CA VAL A 634 8.13 23.38 91.13
C VAL A 634 8.93 24.53 91.73
N GLY A 635 9.30 25.55 90.94
CA GLY A 635 9.95 26.76 91.44
C GLY A 635 9.11 27.48 92.49
N LEU A 636 7.81 27.66 92.27
CA LEU A 636 6.88 28.25 93.25
C LEU A 636 6.74 27.38 94.51
N GLN A 637 6.74 26.06 94.37
CA GLN A 637 6.73 25.14 95.52
C GLN A 637 8.04 25.22 96.32
N MET A 638 9.20 25.36 95.66
CA MET A 638 10.50 25.55 96.33
C MET A 638 10.57 26.88 97.07
N VAL A 639 10.04 27.98 96.52
CA VAL A 639 9.94 29.26 97.24
C VAL A 639 9.08 29.09 98.50
N ARG A 640 7.85 28.57 98.37
CA ARG A 640 6.98 28.30 99.54
C ARG A 640 7.63 27.41 100.59
N ARG A 641 8.39 26.38 100.17
CA ARG A 641 9.15 25.51 101.08
C ARG A 641 10.30 26.23 101.78
N ASN A 642 10.97 27.16 101.11
CA ASN A 642 11.97 28.02 101.75
C ASN A 642 11.33 28.97 102.76
N ASP A 643 10.17 29.56 102.44
CA ASP A 643 9.40 30.42 103.35
C ASP A 643 8.94 29.63 104.60
N GLU A 644 8.40 28.41 104.39
CA GLU A 644 8.07 27.46 105.46
C GLU A 644 9.31 27.18 106.36
N ILE A 645 10.49 26.95 105.76
CA ILE A 645 11.74 26.70 106.48
C ILE A 645 12.19 27.94 107.27
N VAL A 646 12.04 29.15 106.74
CA VAL A 646 12.37 30.40 107.47
C VAL A 646 11.46 30.54 108.70
N VAL A 647 10.14 30.40 108.52
CA VAL A 647 9.17 30.47 109.64
C VAL A 647 9.41 29.36 110.68
N ILE A 648 9.86 28.17 110.28
CA ILE A 648 10.24 27.09 111.20
C ILE A 648 11.54 27.44 111.96
N LYS A 649 12.55 28.02 111.30
CA LYS A 649 13.79 28.48 111.95
C LYS A 649 13.52 29.59 112.97
N GLU A 650 12.68 30.56 112.65
CA GLU A 650 12.25 31.62 113.57
C GLU A 650 11.55 31.05 114.80
N LYS A 651 10.57 30.15 114.61
CA LYS A 651 9.89 29.46 115.71
C LYS A 651 10.85 28.65 116.59
N LEU A 652 11.82 27.96 115.97
CA LEU A 652 12.84 27.20 116.69
C LEU A 652 13.77 28.12 117.49
N GLN A 653 14.18 29.27 116.93
CA GLN A 653 14.98 30.27 117.65
C GLN A 653 14.20 30.88 118.82
N ILE A 654 12.92 31.21 118.65
CA ILE A 654 12.05 31.70 119.73
C ILE A 654 11.93 30.65 120.84
N SER A 655 11.74 29.38 120.48
CA SER A 655 11.64 28.27 121.44
C SER A 655 12.98 28.00 122.16
N HIS A 656 14.11 28.11 121.46
CA HIS A 656 15.45 27.99 122.05
C HIS A 656 15.73 29.15 123.01
N ASN A 657 15.46 30.39 122.60
CA ASN A 657 15.59 31.56 123.48
C ASN A 657 14.69 31.43 124.74
N ALA A 658 13.49 30.85 124.60
CA ALA A 658 12.60 30.60 125.73
C ALA A 658 13.14 29.50 126.67
N LEU A 659 13.73 28.43 126.13
CA LEU A 659 14.39 27.37 126.90
C LEU A 659 15.65 27.89 127.63
N ASP A 660 16.47 28.71 126.98
CA ASP A 660 17.68 29.27 127.57
C ASP A 660 17.35 30.25 128.71
N ASN A 661 16.33 31.09 128.52
CA ASN A 661 15.78 31.94 129.57
C ASN A 661 15.22 31.12 130.75
N GLY A 662 14.44 30.07 130.46
CA GLY A 662 13.91 29.16 131.49
C GLY A 662 15.01 28.40 132.25
N THR A 663 16.05 27.96 131.54
CA THR A 663 17.24 27.32 132.12
C THR A 663 18.04 28.28 132.99
N THR A 664 18.18 29.54 132.55
CA THR A 664 18.84 30.61 133.32
C THR A 664 18.06 30.91 134.60
N GLN A 665 16.73 31.04 134.52
CA GLN A 665 15.87 31.22 135.70
C GLN A 665 15.90 30.00 136.65
N TYR A 666 15.90 28.79 136.10
CA TYR A 666 16.02 27.55 136.88
C TYR A 666 17.36 27.48 137.63
N ASN A 667 18.47 27.82 136.97
CA ASN A 667 19.80 27.88 137.59
C ASN A 667 19.87 28.97 138.68
N GLN A 668 19.24 30.13 138.47
CA GLN A 668 19.08 31.15 139.51
C GLN A 668 18.32 30.61 140.72
N ARG A 669 17.22 29.85 140.53
CA ARG A 669 16.50 29.20 141.64
C ARG A 669 17.29 28.09 142.33
N ILE A 670 18.17 27.38 141.62
CA ILE A 670 19.12 26.45 142.25
C ILE A 670 20.11 27.21 143.16
N GLU A 671 20.64 28.35 142.73
CA GLU A 671 21.55 29.14 143.57
C GLU A 671 20.81 29.81 144.75
N ASP A 672 19.58 30.32 144.56
CA ASP A 672 18.71 30.77 145.66
C ASP A 672 18.55 29.65 146.71
N ILE A 673 18.22 28.43 146.28
CA ILE A 673 18.06 27.26 147.16
C ILE A 673 19.39 26.88 147.83
N ARG A 674 20.52 27.04 147.16
CA ARG A 674 21.86 26.78 147.71
C ARG A 674 22.25 27.83 148.77
N LEU A 675 21.97 29.10 148.52
CA LEU A 675 22.16 30.19 149.48
C LEU A 675 21.26 30.00 150.71
N LEU A 676 19.96 29.70 150.51
CA LEU A 676 19.04 29.37 151.60
C LEU A 676 19.48 28.14 152.40
N LYS A 677 19.99 27.08 151.76
CA LYS A 677 20.57 25.92 152.46
C LYS A 677 21.82 26.29 153.27
N LYS A 678 22.66 27.19 152.76
CA LYS A 678 23.82 27.72 153.49
C LYS A 678 23.38 28.54 154.71
N GLU A 679 22.39 29.40 154.55
CA GLU A 679 21.83 30.22 155.64
C GLU A 679 21.19 29.34 156.73
N ILE A 680 20.39 28.35 156.34
CA ILE A 680 19.84 27.32 157.24
C ILE A 680 20.98 26.60 158.01
N SER A 681 22.09 26.28 157.33
CA SER A 681 23.26 25.67 157.98
C SER A 681 23.93 26.63 158.98
N ILE A 682 24.06 27.92 158.66
CA ILE A 682 24.60 28.94 159.56
C ILE A 682 23.71 29.05 160.81
N LEU A 683 22.41 29.24 160.63
CA LEU A 683 21.42 29.31 161.72
C LEU A 683 21.40 28.03 162.58
N TYR A 684 21.57 26.84 161.99
CA TYR A 684 21.73 25.60 162.77
C TYR A 684 23.00 25.60 163.63
N THR A 685 24.13 26.07 163.10
CA THR A 685 25.40 26.16 163.86
C THR A 685 25.34 27.23 164.95
N GLU A 686 24.74 28.38 164.67
CA GLU A 686 24.50 29.45 165.66
C GLU A 686 23.61 28.95 166.79
N ARG A 687 22.47 28.32 166.46
CA ARG A 687 21.55 27.73 167.44
C ARG A 687 22.24 26.69 168.32
N GLU A 688 23.12 25.85 167.77
CA GLU A 688 23.84 24.85 168.58
C GLU A 688 24.96 25.50 169.43
N CYS A 689 25.60 26.58 168.95
CA CYS A 689 26.51 27.39 169.76
C CYS A 689 25.79 28.06 170.95
N LEU A 690 24.64 28.70 170.70
CA LEU A 690 23.78 29.29 171.73
C LEU A 690 23.30 28.23 172.74
N LYS A 691 22.86 27.07 172.26
CA LYS A 691 22.48 25.92 173.10
C LYS A 691 23.63 25.41 173.97
N ASN A 692 24.87 25.42 173.47
CA ASN A 692 26.05 25.08 174.25
C ASN A 692 26.45 26.19 175.24
N ALA A 693 26.27 27.47 174.90
CA ALA A 693 26.42 28.59 175.83
C ALA A 693 25.40 28.53 176.99
N ILE A 694 24.15 28.14 176.70
CA ILE A 694 23.11 27.90 177.70
C ILE A 694 23.49 26.73 178.63
N LYS A 695 23.99 25.60 178.08
CA LYS A 695 24.52 24.49 178.90
C LYS A 695 25.68 24.94 179.79
N SER A 696 26.62 25.72 179.25
CA SER A 696 27.76 26.26 180.00
C SER A 696 27.30 27.15 181.17
N THR A 697 26.36 28.06 180.90
CA THR A 697 25.73 28.92 181.91
C THR A 697 25.00 28.11 182.99
N ALA A 698 24.31 27.03 182.61
CA ALA A 698 23.66 26.12 183.55
C ALA A 698 24.67 25.35 184.43
N ASN A 699 25.82 24.96 183.88
CA ASN A 699 26.91 24.34 184.65
C ASN A 699 27.56 25.34 185.61
N MET A 700 27.81 26.59 185.19
CA MET A 700 28.29 27.66 186.07
C MET A 700 27.32 27.91 187.24
N ARG A 701 26.00 27.94 186.99
CA ARG A 701 24.99 28.03 188.07
C ARG A 701 25.06 26.86 189.05
N LYS A 702 25.30 25.63 188.59
CA LYS A 702 25.50 24.46 189.47
C LYS A 702 26.75 24.61 190.33
N GLU A 703 27.86 25.08 189.77
CA GLU A 703 29.11 25.22 190.52
C GLU A 703 29.05 26.37 191.54
N ILE A 704 28.34 27.46 191.25
CA ILE A 704 28.03 28.51 192.24
C ILE A 704 27.31 27.90 193.46
N VAL A 705 26.30 27.06 193.25
CA VAL A 705 25.58 26.37 194.33
C VAL A 705 26.49 25.38 195.07
N ARG A 706 27.41 24.69 194.37
CA ARG A 706 28.39 23.78 194.99
C ARG A 706 29.36 24.54 195.89
N LEU A 707 29.90 25.67 195.42
CA LEU A 707 30.79 26.56 196.17
C LEU A 707 30.09 27.20 197.38
N GLN A 708 28.83 27.64 197.23
CA GLN A 708 28.03 28.14 198.37
C GLN A 708 27.83 27.06 199.46
N ARG A 709 27.59 25.80 199.08
CA ARG A 709 27.49 24.69 200.04
C ARG A 709 28.81 24.43 200.76
N ALA A 710 29.93 24.38 200.03
CA ALA A 710 31.27 24.19 200.61
C ALA A 710 31.64 25.34 201.57
N LEU A 711 31.37 26.60 201.18
CA LEU A 711 31.59 27.77 202.03
C LEU A 711 30.79 27.70 203.35
N ASN A 712 29.55 27.21 203.30
CA ASN A 712 28.75 27.02 204.52
C ASN A 712 29.27 25.88 205.40
N GLN A 713 29.80 24.80 204.83
CA GLN A 713 30.43 23.72 205.62
C GLN A 713 31.65 24.22 206.39
N GLU A 714 32.55 24.99 205.75
CA GLU A 714 33.70 25.58 206.44
C GLU A 714 33.29 26.67 207.46
N ARG A 715 32.23 27.45 207.20
CA ARG A 715 31.65 28.36 208.22
C ARG A 715 31.12 27.65 209.47
N ILE A 716 30.56 26.45 209.31
CA ILE A 716 30.12 25.62 210.46
C ILE A 716 31.35 25.05 211.19
N ARG A 717 32.35 24.56 210.44
CA ARG A 717 33.60 24.01 210.98
C ARG A 717 34.36 25.03 211.85
N ILE A 718 34.52 26.25 211.35
CA ILE A 718 35.16 27.36 212.09
C ILE A 718 34.37 27.68 213.37
N ARG A 719 33.03 27.66 213.32
CA ARG A 719 32.19 27.95 214.49
C ARG A 719 32.41 26.95 215.62
N ALA A 720 32.38 25.65 215.31
CA ALA A 720 32.63 24.59 216.30
C ALA A 720 34.01 24.73 216.96
N LEU A 721 35.07 24.92 216.17
CA LEU A 721 36.44 25.16 216.66
C LEU A 721 36.58 26.44 217.51
N THR A 722 35.63 27.38 217.40
CA THR A 722 35.62 28.63 218.19
C THR A 722 34.87 28.46 219.53
N GLU A 723 34.01 27.45 219.66
CA GLU A 723 33.33 27.11 220.93
C GLU A 723 34.22 26.26 221.84
N ASP A 724 34.91 25.25 221.30
CA ASP A 724 35.87 24.40 222.04
C ASP A 724 36.95 25.23 222.78
N ALA A 725 37.29 26.41 222.25
CA ALA A 725 38.29 27.30 222.82
C ALA A 725 37.86 28.03 224.11
N LYS A 726 36.57 27.97 224.51
CA LYS A 726 36.02 28.82 225.59
C LYS A 726 35.79 28.12 226.95
N THR A 727 35.67 26.80 227.00
CA THR A 727 35.32 26.06 228.24
C THR A 727 36.17 24.79 228.42
N PRO A 728 37.28 24.86 229.18
CA PRO A 728 38.25 23.76 229.27
C PRO A 728 37.87 22.69 230.31
N THR A 729 36.82 21.91 230.07
CA THR A 729 36.46 20.72 230.88
C THR A 729 37.01 19.44 230.24
N GLY A 730 38.30 19.16 230.43
CA GLY A 730 38.97 17.97 229.86
C GLY A 730 40.21 17.54 230.64
N VAL A 731 40.05 16.56 231.52
CA VAL A 731 41.16 16.03 232.35
C VAL A 731 41.95 14.97 231.58
N HIS A 732 43.00 15.40 230.87
CA HIS A 732 44.29 14.69 230.66
C HIS A 732 45.17 15.47 229.68
N ARG A 733 46.22 16.16 230.17
CA ARG A 733 47.10 17.01 229.35
C ARG A 733 48.47 16.40 228.99
N TRP A 734 48.80 15.21 229.49
CA TRP A 734 50.13 14.61 229.33
C TRP A 734 50.10 13.23 228.67
N ARG A 735 50.96 13.06 227.66
CA ARG A 735 51.38 11.76 227.09
C ARG A 735 52.86 11.59 227.39
N ILE A 736 53.24 10.43 227.92
CA ILE A 736 54.64 10.10 228.22
C ILE A 736 55.42 9.96 226.90
N LEU A 737 56.51 10.74 226.77
CA LEU A 737 57.56 10.45 225.79
C LEU A 737 58.41 9.27 226.29
N LYS A 738 58.80 8.38 225.37
CA LYS A 738 59.95 7.49 225.55
C LYS A 738 60.96 7.80 224.44
N GLY A 739 62.22 7.97 224.83
CA GLY A 739 63.32 8.42 223.97
C GLY A 739 64.25 9.29 224.80
N GLU A 740 65.40 8.73 225.18
CA GLU A 740 66.36 9.37 226.09
C GLU A 740 67.23 10.42 225.40
N ASP A 741 67.78 11.35 226.18
CA ASP A 741 68.73 12.34 225.68
C ASP A 741 70.14 11.70 225.57
N PRO A 742 70.81 11.78 224.41
CA PRO A 742 72.02 11.01 224.11
C PRO A 742 73.23 11.41 224.95
N LYS A 743 74.11 10.43 225.24
CA LYS A 743 75.39 10.65 225.92
C LYS A 743 76.35 11.47 225.04
N LYS A 744 77.36 12.08 225.66
CA LYS A 744 78.33 12.99 225.00
C LYS A 744 79.04 12.39 223.77
N PHE A 745 79.17 11.06 223.70
CA PHE A 745 79.69 10.33 222.53
C PHE A 745 78.69 10.34 221.35
N GLU A 746 77.43 9.99 221.59
CA GLU A 746 76.35 10.05 220.60
C GLU A 746 76.06 11.50 220.16
N LEU A 747 76.32 12.49 221.03
CA LEU A 747 76.24 13.90 220.67
C LEU A 747 77.33 14.30 219.65
N LEU A 748 78.55 13.76 219.79
CA LEU A 748 79.63 13.90 218.80
C LEU A 748 79.28 13.20 217.49
N GLU A 749 78.74 11.98 217.54
CA GLU A 749 78.30 11.23 216.36
C GLU A 749 77.17 11.96 215.62
N LYS A 750 76.15 12.48 216.34
CA LYS A 750 75.11 13.33 215.74
C LYS A 750 75.68 14.59 215.09
N LEU A 751 76.72 15.21 215.67
CA LEU A 751 77.36 16.38 215.08
C LEU A 751 78.09 16.02 213.76
N GLN A 752 78.81 14.89 213.72
CA GLN A 752 79.43 14.38 212.49
C GLN A 752 78.40 13.95 211.43
N VAL A 753 77.29 13.33 211.83
CA VAL A 753 76.19 12.96 210.92
C VAL A 753 75.46 14.20 210.41
N LEU A 754 75.26 15.22 211.23
CA LEU A 754 74.70 16.51 210.81
C LEU A 754 75.64 17.23 209.84
N GLN A 755 76.96 17.25 210.08
CA GLN A 755 77.94 17.75 209.12
C GLN A 755 77.90 16.98 207.79
N LYS A 756 77.85 15.64 207.82
CA LYS A 756 77.67 14.83 206.60
C LYS A 756 76.33 15.11 205.89
N ARG A 757 75.28 15.51 206.62
CA ARG A 757 73.96 15.82 206.05
C ARG A 757 73.86 17.24 205.50
N THR A 758 74.45 18.24 206.15
CA THR A 758 74.57 19.59 205.56
C THR A 758 75.51 19.59 204.36
N LEU A 759 76.60 18.82 204.38
CA LEU A 759 77.42 18.59 203.18
C LEU A 759 76.61 17.93 202.05
N LYS A 760 75.82 16.88 202.32
CA LYS A 760 74.94 16.30 201.29
C LYS A 760 73.86 17.25 200.78
N GLN A 761 73.19 18.01 201.64
CA GLN A 761 72.22 19.02 201.18
C GLN A 761 72.89 20.20 200.46
N SER A 762 74.15 20.51 200.76
CA SER A 762 74.96 21.44 199.96
C SER A 762 75.33 20.89 198.58
N ILE A 763 75.35 19.57 198.39
CA ILE A 763 75.59 18.89 197.10
C ILE A 763 74.29 18.71 196.30
N GLU A 764 73.13 18.60 196.94
CA GLU A 764 71.83 18.52 196.26
C GLU A 764 71.25 19.91 195.92
N ASN A 765 71.41 20.91 196.79
CA ASN A 765 70.94 22.28 196.51
C ASN A 765 71.73 22.97 195.38
N SER A 766 72.93 22.48 195.02
CA SER A 766 73.65 22.91 193.82
C SER A 766 73.04 22.39 192.51
N ASN A 767 72.15 21.39 192.54
CA ASN A 767 71.60 20.76 191.33
C ASN A 767 70.23 21.31 190.88
N ILE A 768 69.53 22.08 191.73
CA ILE A 768 68.19 22.64 191.41
C ILE A 768 68.16 24.16 191.61
N LYS A 769 69.11 24.83 190.94
CA LYS A 769 68.96 26.21 190.46
C LYS A 769 69.19 26.31 188.95
N SER A 770 68.97 25.20 188.24
CA SER A 770 69.47 24.94 186.89
C SER A 770 68.55 24.05 186.04
N ARG A 771 67.23 24.30 186.09
CA ARG A 771 66.27 24.05 185.00
C ARG A 771 64.99 24.84 185.20
#